data_AF-A0AA36H460-F1
#
_entry.id   AF-A0AA36H460-F1
#
_cell.length_a   1.000
_cell.length_b   1.000
_cell.length_c   1.000
_cell.angle_alpha   90.00
_cell.angle_beta   90.00
_cell.angle_gamma   90.00
#
_symmetry.space_group_name_H-M   'P 1'
#
loop_
_entity.id
_entity.type
_entity.pdbx_description
1 polymer ?
#
loop_
_entity_poly.entity_id
_entity_poly.type
_entity_poly.pdbx_seq_one_letter_code
_entity_poly.pdbx_strand_id
1 'polypeptide(L)'
;MAHQNPRLRGRQPAAQRVYRSSQIRYAPGAGGESEISCCVKYSVFGFNVMFFLIGFALLLIGVWAQIEKNNIYSHLNKASKLYLDPTWLLLVVGLVTFVIGFSGCVGSLRENTSFLTFYSSLLGLLLIAEFAGAVFAYACRDQLDTYIRNLLNDVVVGYRDDPDLQVLIDTMQESWHCCGINGADDWDRNTYFAVAAREVSSPEAGGVPFSCCLNSSQMAFKNFYCGHGVRLKEHAQTSMNSIYTDGCLPKLQLWLNNNVFLVGVVLIIVAVIQILGICFAQNLKSDIFAQRAKCLCVGGSLLVGVVALSAGYPHDVVDFATLIDWLRTSSDGSSPEIISRLPESFHNYMKKELPYRRAAALVFIAIVLGMGTPLWYRTTQTYRAHFETFPEDMTISVNIRINLATTNESLTEELNSMTKVLLNKLADIEVKAPLKISWSIKNLGLRDLHSLETERLPKSNSLEIFAAIVSPQQWPHFSATSIYLGRGRWAAVQYTSDSSKFEERLQNLIWEVLIDVPHLNSIVKRDLREKLQPWQIAALSPSQQKRLIWDSATLSMDYIIQVVHVHDNANSSVISSNDMMQAMRMFAKRLEPVTHLQISAEHLWDFEVSNFFEDDVQGRITLSQPETERLLKEVDSQLQTVESSFPVLKILLIEKSEPVVMLDTFGEDSRGIAVASWGAVIPRISLGETEESAQPAARALAALRVLLGMDSELSATWKRDPVPLADWEIERLRLRAIVDNAMRAKSAVHALKALTEKITNVVIGDDVAAKANQAVKLVTEGLSDPEAPQLDKIAAGRTLADEALSHPSLLAMLYFPKDQTMAVYLPIMLPTLIPLIGSIVALCKWALGWAY
;
A
#
# COMPACT_ATOMS: atom_id res chain seq x y z
N MET A 1 -4.82 -116.26 -18.51
CA MET A 1 -3.52 -116.96 -18.63
C MET A 1 -2.48 -116.09 -17.96
N ALA A 2 -2.31 -116.17 -16.64
CA ALA A 2 -1.53 -117.18 -15.91
C ALA A 2 -0.01 -116.96 -16.07
N HIS A 3 0.61 -116.34 -15.06
CA HIS A 3 1.74 -116.95 -14.35
C HIS A 3 1.94 -116.31 -12.96
N GLN A 4 1.84 -117.16 -11.94
CA GLN A 4 2.26 -117.01 -10.53
C GLN A 4 3.81 -117.09 -10.48
N ASN A 5 4.61 -116.70 -9.47
CA ASN A 5 4.55 -116.87 -7.99
C ASN A 5 5.90 -116.27 -7.38
N PRO A 6 6.30 -116.43 -6.09
CA PRO A 6 6.00 -115.51 -4.96
C PRO A 6 7.21 -115.05 -4.06
N ARG A 7 6.92 -114.06 -3.20
CA ARG A 7 7.37 -113.79 -1.80
C ARG A 7 8.86 -113.88 -1.38
N LEU A 8 9.36 -112.79 -0.80
CA LEU A 8 10.11 -112.78 0.48
C LEU A 8 9.77 -111.50 1.29
N ARG A 9 9.47 -111.66 2.59
CA ARG A 9 9.08 -110.63 3.58
C ARG A 9 10.31 -110.15 4.36
N GLY A 10 10.49 -108.84 4.48
CA GLY A 10 11.36 -108.17 5.47
C GLY A 10 10.67 -106.90 6.00
N ARG A 11 10.72 -106.67 7.31
CA ARG A 11 9.95 -105.68 8.09
C ARG A 11 10.52 -104.23 8.03
N GLN A 12 9.61 -103.25 7.81
CA GLN A 12 9.49 -101.86 8.33
C GLN A 12 10.65 -100.83 8.14
N PRO A 13 10.44 -99.47 8.15
CA PRO A 13 9.22 -98.66 8.40
C PRO A 13 8.94 -97.51 7.37
N ALA A 14 7.81 -96.82 7.57
CA ALA A 14 7.41 -95.46 7.14
C ALA A 14 7.77 -94.95 5.72
N ALA A 15 6.75 -94.84 4.86
CA ALA A 15 6.83 -94.23 3.54
C ALA A 15 7.00 -92.69 3.62
N GLN A 16 8.18 -92.20 3.23
CA GLN A 16 8.43 -90.81 2.90
C GLN A 16 8.16 -90.59 1.40
N ARG A 17 7.30 -89.62 1.07
CA ARG A 17 6.97 -89.25 -0.32
C ARG A 17 8.25 -88.82 -1.05
N VAL A 18 8.62 -89.58 -2.08
CA VAL A 18 9.64 -89.23 -3.06
C VAL A 18 9.09 -88.11 -3.96
N TYR A 19 9.71 -86.93 -3.88
CA TYR A 19 9.44 -85.82 -4.80
C TYR A 19 10.17 -86.11 -6.12
N ARG A 20 9.41 -86.13 -7.22
CA ARG A 20 9.92 -86.28 -8.59
C ARG A 20 10.71 -85.01 -8.96
N SER A 21 12.02 -85.10 -9.02
CA SER A 21 12.90 -84.02 -9.50
C SER A 21 12.73 -83.86 -11.01
N SER A 22 11.93 -82.87 -11.43
CA SER A 22 12.04 -82.32 -12.78
C SER A 22 13.35 -81.55 -12.86
N GLN A 23 14.34 -82.13 -13.54
CA GLN A 23 15.58 -81.45 -13.94
C GLN A 23 15.23 -80.24 -14.82
N ILE A 24 15.31 -79.04 -14.25
CA ILE A 24 15.37 -77.80 -15.02
C ILE A 24 16.83 -77.65 -15.47
N ARG A 25 17.03 -77.73 -16.78
CA ARG A 25 18.31 -77.56 -17.46
C ARG A 25 18.71 -76.08 -17.34
N TYR A 26 19.69 -75.76 -16.50
CA TYR A 26 20.28 -74.42 -16.46
C TYR A 26 21.07 -74.17 -17.74
N ALA A 27 20.67 -73.18 -18.53
CA ALA A 27 21.52 -72.63 -19.58
C ALA A 27 22.55 -71.69 -18.93
N PRO A 28 23.86 -71.93 -19.10
CA PRO A 28 24.88 -70.99 -18.68
C PRO A 28 25.02 -69.94 -19.78
N GLY A 29 24.48 -68.74 -19.54
CA GLY A 29 24.59 -67.62 -20.48
C GLY A 29 23.41 -66.66 -20.40
N ALA A 30 23.49 -65.70 -19.48
CA ALA A 30 22.72 -64.45 -19.57
C ALA A 30 23.46 -63.37 -18.77
N GLY A 31 24.48 -62.79 -19.39
CA GLY A 31 24.71 -61.37 -19.14
C GLY A 31 23.58 -60.59 -19.80
N GLY A 32 23.15 -59.49 -19.17
CA GLY A 32 22.38 -58.44 -19.82
C GLY A 32 20.97 -58.24 -19.27
N GLU A 33 20.75 -57.01 -18.79
CA GLU A 33 19.47 -56.32 -18.59
C GLU A 33 18.71 -56.54 -17.27
N SER A 34 18.44 -55.42 -16.60
CA SER A 34 17.61 -55.32 -15.40
C SER A 34 16.16 -55.66 -15.73
N GLU A 35 15.52 -56.54 -14.95
CA GLU A 35 14.08 -56.88 -15.14
C GLU A 35 13.11 -55.72 -14.85
N ILE A 36 13.58 -54.62 -14.26
CA ILE A 36 12.76 -53.43 -14.06
C ILE A 36 12.63 -52.70 -15.39
N SER A 37 11.39 -52.57 -15.87
CA SER A 37 11.10 -51.78 -17.06
C SER A 37 11.42 -50.30 -16.80
N CYS A 38 12.50 -49.83 -17.43
CA CYS A 38 12.96 -48.45 -17.38
C CYS A 38 11.83 -47.46 -17.74
N CYS A 39 11.06 -47.78 -18.78
CA CYS A 39 9.93 -46.97 -19.24
C CYS A 39 8.83 -46.85 -18.18
N VAL A 40 8.47 -47.95 -17.50
CA VAL A 40 7.44 -47.93 -16.44
C VAL A 40 7.94 -47.15 -15.23
N LYS A 41 9.19 -47.37 -14.81
CA LYS A 41 9.83 -46.67 -13.69
C LYS A 41 9.81 -45.15 -13.89
N TYR A 42 10.29 -44.67 -15.04
CA TYR A 42 10.35 -43.24 -15.31
C TYR A 42 8.98 -42.62 -15.68
N SER A 43 8.03 -43.40 -16.21
CA SER A 43 6.66 -42.91 -16.42
C SER A 43 5.94 -42.68 -15.09
N VAL A 44 6.00 -43.65 -14.17
CA VAL A 44 5.42 -43.51 -12.82
C VAL A 44 6.08 -42.35 -12.08
N PHE A 45 7.41 -42.20 -12.19
CA PHE A 45 8.12 -41.07 -11.62
C PHE A 45 7.66 -39.73 -12.24
N GLY A 46 7.66 -39.62 -13.57
CA GLY A 46 7.34 -38.38 -14.28
C GLY A 46 5.94 -37.84 -13.97
N PHE A 47 4.91 -38.70 -14.05
CA PHE A 47 3.54 -38.28 -13.73
C PHE A 47 3.38 -37.88 -12.25
N ASN A 48 4.02 -38.62 -11.33
CA ASN A 48 3.92 -38.31 -9.89
C ASN A 48 4.71 -37.06 -9.49
N VAL A 49 5.78 -36.70 -10.21
CA VAL A 49 6.49 -35.41 -9.98
C VAL A 49 5.56 -34.24 -10.29
N MET A 50 4.77 -34.32 -11.37
CA MET A 50 3.82 -33.26 -11.68
C MET A 50 2.76 -33.12 -10.59
N PHE A 51 2.16 -34.24 -10.13
CA PHE A 51 1.20 -34.21 -9.02
C PHE A 51 1.82 -33.73 -7.71
N PHE A 52 3.07 -34.10 -7.42
CA PHE A 52 3.79 -33.63 -6.25
C PHE A 52 3.96 -32.10 -6.27
N LEU A 53 4.37 -31.52 -7.40
CA LEU A 53 4.54 -30.08 -7.55
C LEU A 53 3.20 -29.34 -7.50
N ILE A 54 2.15 -29.87 -8.14
CA ILE A 54 0.80 -29.29 -8.09
C ILE A 54 0.26 -29.32 -6.66
N GLY A 55 0.36 -30.46 -5.96
CA GLY A 55 -0.07 -30.59 -4.57
C GLY A 55 0.68 -29.64 -3.64
N PHE A 56 2.00 -29.50 -3.82
CA PHE A 56 2.81 -28.54 -3.06
C PHE A 56 2.41 -27.09 -3.33
N ALA A 57 2.16 -26.72 -4.60
CA ALA A 57 1.69 -25.38 -4.95
C ALA A 57 0.31 -25.07 -4.35
N LEU A 58 -0.64 -26.01 -4.42
CA LEU A 58 -1.97 -25.86 -3.81
C LEU A 58 -1.88 -25.70 -2.28
N LEU A 59 -0.98 -26.44 -1.62
CA LEU A 59 -0.72 -26.26 -0.19
C LEU A 59 -0.12 -24.90 0.14
N LEU A 60 0.85 -24.42 -0.64
CA LEU A 60 1.43 -23.09 -0.43
C LEU A 60 0.39 -21.98 -0.59
N ILE A 61 -0.43 -22.05 -1.65
CA ILE A 61 -1.51 -21.09 -1.90
C ILE A 61 -2.54 -21.16 -0.77
N GLY A 62 -2.95 -22.38 -0.36
CA GLY A 62 -3.91 -22.57 0.72
C GLY A 62 -3.41 -22.05 2.07
N VAL A 63 -2.15 -22.30 2.42
CA VAL A 63 -1.53 -21.79 3.66
C VAL A 63 -1.38 -20.28 3.60
N TRP A 64 -0.94 -19.73 2.46
CA TRP A 64 -0.83 -18.30 2.27
C TRP A 64 -2.18 -17.60 2.41
N ALA A 65 -3.22 -18.12 1.75
CA ALA A 65 -4.60 -17.61 1.87
C ALA A 65 -5.13 -17.71 3.31
N GLN A 66 -4.82 -18.80 4.03
CA GLN A 66 -5.23 -18.95 5.43
C GLN A 66 -4.50 -17.96 6.36
N ILE A 67 -3.23 -17.67 6.10
CA ILE A 67 -2.46 -16.68 6.87
C ILE A 67 -3.04 -15.27 6.67
N GLU A 68 -3.31 -14.90 5.41
CA GLU A 68 -3.93 -13.61 5.08
C GLU A 68 -5.31 -13.46 5.74
N LYS A 69 -6.09 -14.54 5.79
CA LYS A 69 -7.42 -14.58 6.42
C LYS A 69 -7.38 -14.52 7.96
N ASN A 70 -6.28 -14.94 8.61
CA ASN A 70 -6.19 -15.12 10.06
C ASN A 70 -5.74 -13.87 10.85
N ASN A 71 -6.34 -12.71 10.58
CA ASN A 71 -6.36 -11.62 11.57
C ASN A 71 -7.31 -12.00 12.72
N ILE A 72 -6.78 -11.97 13.95
CA ILE A 72 -7.24 -12.60 15.22
C ILE A 72 -8.71 -12.36 15.65
N TYR A 73 -9.51 -11.55 14.95
CA TYR A 73 -10.83 -11.09 15.41
C TYR A 73 -12.06 -11.92 14.97
N SER A 74 -11.95 -12.89 14.07
CA SER A 74 -13.13 -13.53 13.44
C SER A 74 -13.56 -14.90 14.00
N HIS A 75 -12.82 -15.50 14.93
CA HIS A 75 -12.93 -16.96 15.19
C HIS A 75 -13.81 -17.42 16.38
N LEU A 76 -14.64 -16.58 17.00
CA LEU A 76 -15.42 -17.03 18.16
C LEU A 76 -16.87 -17.48 17.90
N ASN A 77 -17.42 -17.39 16.67
CA ASN A 77 -18.84 -17.73 16.50
C ASN A 77 -19.28 -18.47 15.21
N LYS A 78 -18.39 -19.01 14.38
CA LYS A 78 -18.79 -19.66 13.10
C LYS A 78 -18.18 -21.07 12.89
N ALA A 79 -18.32 -21.95 13.89
CA ALA A 79 -17.97 -23.37 13.73
C ALA A 79 -18.82 -24.10 12.66
N SER A 80 -19.97 -23.53 12.27
CA SER A 80 -20.86 -24.09 11.24
C SER A 80 -20.49 -23.71 9.79
N LYS A 81 -19.54 -22.78 9.57
CA LYS A 81 -19.17 -22.30 8.21
C LYS A 81 -17.80 -22.78 7.71
N LEU A 82 -17.12 -23.67 8.46
CA LEU A 82 -15.78 -24.14 8.13
C LEU A 82 -15.69 -24.91 6.80
N TYR A 83 -16.80 -25.56 6.38
CA TYR A 83 -16.84 -26.40 5.17
C TYR A 83 -17.00 -25.62 3.86
N LEU A 84 -17.52 -24.38 3.92
CA LEU A 84 -17.77 -23.54 2.74
C LEU A 84 -16.60 -22.63 2.37
N ASP A 85 -15.52 -22.64 3.16
CA ASP A 85 -14.34 -21.84 2.89
C ASP A 85 -13.52 -22.49 1.76
N PRO A 86 -13.35 -21.81 0.60
CA PRO A 86 -12.54 -22.31 -0.50
C PRO A 86 -11.09 -22.65 -0.08
N THR A 87 -10.56 -21.98 0.93
CA THR A 87 -9.20 -22.15 1.45
C THR A 87 -8.99 -23.53 2.08
N TRP A 88 -9.96 -23.99 2.87
CA TRP A 88 -9.91 -25.32 3.50
C TRP A 88 -10.00 -26.45 2.46
N LEU A 89 -10.84 -26.27 1.44
CA LEU A 89 -10.93 -27.22 0.32
C LEU A 89 -9.60 -27.33 -0.43
N LEU A 90 -8.96 -26.19 -0.73
CA LEU A 90 -7.64 -26.14 -1.37
C LEU A 90 -6.56 -26.84 -0.53
N LEU A 91 -6.57 -26.66 0.79
CA LEU A 91 -5.62 -27.31 1.70
C LEU A 91 -5.81 -28.83 1.73
N VAL A 92 -7.04 -29.33 1.84
CA VAL A 92 -7.33 -30.77 1.89
C VAL A 92 -6.97 -31.44 0.56
N VAL A 93 -7.41 -30.86 -0.57
CA VAL A 93 -7.11 -31.38 -1.91
C VAL A 93 -5.60 -31.32 -2.19
N GLY A 94 -4.94 -30.22 -1.81
CA GLY A 94 -3.49 -30.05 -1.93
C GLY A 94 -2.72 -31.10 -1.12
N LEU A 95 -3.13 -31.37 0.12
CA LEU A 95 -2.49 -32.35 1.00
C LEU A 95 -2.61 -33.77 0.43
N VAL A 96 -3.82 -34.17 0.02
CA VAL A 96 -4.06 -35.50 -0.57
C VAL A 96 -3.21 -35.68 -1.83
N THR A 97 -3.21 -34.68 -2.73
CA THR A 97 -2.43 -34.72 -3.97
C THR A 97 -0.92 -34.77 -3.72
N PHE A 98 -0.43 -34.01 -2.73
CA PHE A 98 0.96 -34.01 -2.31
C PHE A 98 1.41 -35.37 -1.78
N VAL A 99 0.61 -36.00 -0.90
CA VAL A 99 0.93 -37.33 -0.33
C VAL A 99 0.96 -38.42 -1.41
N ILE A 100 0.02 -38.36 -2.37
CA ILE A 100 0.01 -39.28 -3.53
C ILE A 100 1.26 -39.08 -4.38
N GLY A 101 1.57 -37.84 -4.79
CA GLY A 101 2.73 -37.53 -5.61
C GLY A 101 4.05 -37.88 -4.91
N PHE A 102 4.18 -37.59 -3.61
CA PHE A 102 5.36 -37.91 -2.82
C PHE A 102 5.60 -39.43 -2.72
N SER A 103 4.56 -40.18 -2.36
CA SER A 103 4.65 -41.64 -2.23
C SER A 103 4.93 -42.34 -3.57
N GLY A 104 4.35 -41.87 -4.68
CA GLY A 104 4.63 -42.37 -6.03
C GLY A 104 6.04 -42.06 -6.52
N CYS A 105 6.56 -40.86 -6.23
CA CYS A 105 7.94 -40.47 -6.56
C CYS A 105 8.99 -41.29 -5.78
N VAL A 106 8.85 -41.35 -4.45
CA VAL A 106 9.78 -42.07 -3.58
C VAL A 106 9.69 -43.57 -3.84
N GLY A 107 8.48 -44.11 -4.02
CA GLY A 107 8.25 -45.51 -4.33
C GLY A 107 8.95 -45.96 -5.62
N SER A 108 8.86 -45.16 -6.69
CA SER A 108 9.46 -45.49 -7.99
C SER A 108 10.99 -45.28 -8.03
N LEU A 109 11.51 -44.17 -7.48
CA LEU A 109 12.96 -43.89 -7.50
C LEU A 109 13.78 -44.75 -6.55
N ARG A 110 13.29 -44.97 -5.32
CA ARG A 110 13.97 -45.79 -4.30
C ARG A 110 13.66 -47.27 -4.45
N GLU A 111 12.83 -47.64 -5.42
CA GLU A 111 12.35 -49.02 -5.62
C GLU A 111 11.80 -49.61 -4.30
N ASN A 112 11.10 -48.76 -3.54
CA ASN A 112 10.57 -49.10 -2.23
C ASN A 112 9.15 -49.65 -2.38
N THR A 113 9.03 -50.96 -2.21
CA THR A 113 7.77 -51.69 -2.33
C THR A 113 6.71 -51.26 -1.32
N SER A 114 7.10 -50.74 -0.14
CA SER A 114 6.16 -50.22 0.85
C SER A 114 5.48 -48.94 0.36
N PHE A 115 6.26 -47.96 -0.12
CA PHE A 115 5.71 -46.72 -0.67
C PHE A 115 4.90 -46.94 -1.96
N LEU A 116 5.31 -47.85 -2.84
CA LEU A 116 4.51 -48.24 -4.02
C LEU A 116 3.18 -48.92 -3.63
N THR A 117 3.18 -49.71 -2.56
CA THR A 117 1.96 -50.33 -2.03
C THR A 117 1.04 -49.27 -1.42
N PHE A 118 1.58 -48.32 -0.66
CA PHE A 118 0.82 -47.20 -0.10
C PHE A 118 0.21 -46.29 -1.19
N TYR A 119 1.00 -45.95 -2.21
CA TYR A 119 0.54 -45.18 -3.38
C TYR A 119 -0.61 -45.89 -4.11
N SER A 120 -0.43 -47.17 -4.47
CA SER A 120 -1.47 -47.93 -5.18
C SER A 120 -2.72 -48.20 -4.33
N SER A 121 -2.58 -48.37 -3.01
CA SER A 121 -3.73 -48.47 -2.11
C SER A 121 -4.50 -47.16 -1.99
N LEU A 122 -3.81 -46.01 -1.97
CA LEU A 122 -4.44 -44.71 -1.86
C LEU A 122 -5.22 -44.35 -3.14
N LEU A 123 -4.64 -44.64 -4.32
CA LEU A 123 -5.37 -44.54 -5.59
C LEU A 123 -6.57 -45.49 -5.65
N GLY A 124 -6.44 -46.72 -5.14
CA GLY A 124 -7.54 -47.67 -5.06
C GLY A 124 -8.68 -47.17 -4.17
N LEU A 125 -8.37 -46.56 -3.02
CA LEU A 125 -9.36 -45.97 -2.13
C LEU A 125 -10.08 -44.80 -2.80
N LEU A 126 -9.34 -43.93 -3.49
CA LEU A 126 -9.93 -42.81 -4.24
C LEU A 126 -10.85 -43.29 -5.36
N LEU A 127 -10.48 -44.33 -6.10
CA LEU A 127 -11.32 -44.91 -7.15
C LEU A 127 -12.64 -45.45 -6.58
N ILE A 128 -12.57 -46.13 -5.42
CA ILE A 128 -13.77 -46.62 -4.73
C ILE A 128 -14.63 -45.45 -4.24
N ALA A 129 -14.02 -44.40 -3.70
CA ALA A 129 -14.73 -43.21 -3.24
C ALA A 129 -15.39 -42.44 -4.40
N GLU A 130 -14.73 -42.33 -5.55
CA GLU A 130 -15.25 -41.70 -6.76
C GLU A 130 -16.46 -42.48 -7.31
N PHE A 131 -16.35 -43.81 -7.39
CA PHE A 131 -17.46 -44.66 -7.78
C PHE A 131 -18.64 -44.56 -6.80
N ALA A 132 -18.37 -44.63 -5.49
CA ALA A 132 -19.39 -44.49 -4.46
C ALA A 132 -20.06 -43.11 -4.51
N GLY A 133 -19.29 -42.04 -4.72
CA GLY A 133 -19.78 -40.67 -4.88
C GLY A 133 -20.67 -40.52 -6.11
N ALA A 134 -20.29 -41.11 -7.25
CA ALA A 134 -21.10 -41.09 -8.46
C ALA A 134 -22.43 -41.84 -8.27
N VAL A 135 -22.41 -43.02 -7.64
CA VAL A 135 -23.64 -43.76 -7.32
C VAL A 135 -24.51 -42.97 -6.33
N PHE A 136 -23.91 -42.37 -5.30
CA PHE A 136 -24.63 -41.55 -4.32
C PHE A 136 -25.29 -40.32 -4.96
N ALA A 137 -24.56 -39.58 -5.81
CA ALA A 137 -25.09 -38.42 -6.51
C ALA A 137 -26.27 -38.77 -7.42
N TYR A 138 -26.24 -39.95 -8.05
CA TYR A 138 -27.35 -40.44 -8.87
C TYR A 138 -28.53 -40.95 -8.04
N ALA A 139 -28.27 -41.80 -7.03
CA ALA A 139 -29.29 -42.45 -6.22
C ALA A 139 -30.03 -41.47 -5.29
N CYS A 140 -29.32 -40.49 -4.73
CA CYS A 140 -29.85 -39.52 -3.78
C CYS A 140 -30.00 -38.12 -4.37
N ARG A 141 -30.28 -38.00 -5.67
CA ARG A 141 -30.34 -36.71 -6.39
C ARG A 141 -31.30 -35.69 -5.74
N ASP A 142 -32.45 -36.14 -5.23
CA ASP A 142 -33.47 -35.25 -4.66
C ASP A 142 -33.06 -34.71 -3.28
N GLN A 143 -32.38 -35.55 -2.48
CA GLN A 143 -31.79 -35.13 -1.21
C GLN A 143 -30.59 -34.20 -1.43
N LEU A 144 -29.76 -34.50 -2.43
CA LEU A 144 -28.63 -33.69 -2.82
C LEU A 144 -29.09 -32.31 -3.32
N ASP A 145 -30.16 -32.23 -4.10
CA ASP A 145 -30.74 -30.96 -4.54
C ASP A 145 -31.19 -30.09 -3.36
N THR A 146 -31.88 -30.69 -2.38
CA THR A 146 -32.32 -30.00 -1.17
C THR A 146 -31.12 -29.51 -0.34
N TYR A 147 -30.08 -30.34 -0.22
CA TYR A 147 -28.86 -29.98 0.48
C TYR A 147 -28.12 -28.81 -0.20
N ILE A 148 -27.94 -28.87 -1.53
CA ILE A 148 -27.30 -27.80 -2.31
C ILE A 148 -28.11 -26.50 -2.21
N ARG A 149 -29.45 -26.56 -2.25
CA ARG A 149 -30.31 -25.39 -2.04
C ARG A 149 -30.05 -24.73 -0.70
N ASN A 150 -30.03 -25.50 0.39
CA ASN A 150 -29.79 -24.97 1.73
C ASN A 150 -28.40 -24.36 1.84
N LEU A 151 -27.38 -25.05 1.32
CA LEU A 151 -26.00 -24.59 1.30
C LEU A 151 -25.87 -23.25 0.55
N LEU A 152 -26.49 -23.11 -0.63
CA LEU A 152 -26.47 -21.89 -1.42
C LEU A 152 -27.29 -20.75 -0.79
N ASN A 153 -28.38 -21.07 -0.08
CA ASN A 153 -29.14 -20.06 0.65
C ASN A 153 -28.31 -19.42 1.77
N ASP A 154 -27.45 -20.19 2.44
CA ASP A 154 -26.55 -19.67 3.48
C ASP A 154 -25.52 -18.67 2.93
N VAL A 155 -25.16 -18.79 1.65
CA VAL A 155 -24.29 -17.82 0.94
C VAL A 155 -24.98 -16.46 0.82
N VAL A 156 -26.27 -16.44 0.45
CA VAL A 156 -27.06 -15.19 0.36
C VAL A 156 -27.20 -14.53 1.72
N VAL A 157 -27.47 -15.30 2.78
CA VAL A 157 -27.56 -14.79 4.15
C VAL A 157 -26.21 -14.19 4.59
N GLY A 158 -25.09 -14.84 4.24
CA GLY A 158 -23.74 -14.42 4.60
C GLY A 158 -23.07 -13.40 3.69
N TYR A 159 -23.78 -12.81 2.71
CA TYR A 159 -23.18 -11.98 1.66
C TYR A 159 -22.35 -10.80 2.18
N ARG A 160 -22.84 -10.07 3.19
CA ARG A 160 -22.11 -8.93 3.81
C ARG A 160 -21.22 -9.32 4.98
N ASP A 161 -21.33 -10.56 5.42
CA ASP A 161 -20.57 -11.08 6.56
C ASP A 161 -19.18 -11.59 6.17
N ASP A 162 -19.00 -12.03 4.92
CA ASP A 162 -17.79 -12.69 4.45
C ASP A 162 -17.46 -12.24 3.01
N PRO A 163 -16.33 -11.53 2.81
CA PRO A 163 -15.89 -11.08 1.48
C PRO A 163 -15.72 -12.23 0.47
N ASP A 164 -15.38 -13.44 0.93
CA ASP A 164 -15.20 -14.59 0.03
C ASP A 164 -16.55 -15.07 -0.52
N LEU A 165 -17.60 -15.04 0.31
CA LEU A 165 -18.97 -15.36 -0.10
C LEU A 165 -19.52 -14.30 -1.05
N GLN A 166 -19.15 -13.04 -0.85
CA GLN A 166 -19.49 -11.94 -1.75
C GLN A 166 -18.91 -12.16 -3.14
N VAL A 167 -17.60 -12.42 -3.25
CA VAL A 167 -16.95 -12.69 -4.54
C VAL A 167 -17.53 -13.94 -5.21
N LEU A 168 -17.80 -14.99 -4.45
CA LEU A 168 -18.35 -16.24 -4.98
C LEU A 168 -19.72 -16.04 -5.65
N ILE A 169 -20.66 -15.40 -4.95
CA ILE A 169 -22.00 -15.21 -5.48
C ILE A 169 -22.02 -14.15 -6.58
N ASP A 170 -21.21 -13.09 -6.48
CA ASP A 170 -21.10 -12.06 -7.52
C ASP A 170 -20.55 -12.67 -8.83
N THR A 171 -19.51 -13.51 -8.73
CA THR A 171 -18.95 -14.22 -9.89
C THR A 171 -19.97 -15.18 -10.51
N MET A 172 -20.72 -15.90 -9.67
CA MET A 172 -21.77 -16.82 -10.12
C MET A 172 -22.88 -16.07 -10.87
N GLN A 173 -23.36 -14.95 -10.33
CA GLN A 173 -24.42 -14.12 -10.89
C GLN A 173 -23.99 -13.47 -12.22
N GLU A 174 -22.76 -12.97 -12.28
CA GLU A 174 -22.21 -12.38 -13.51
C GLU A 174 -21.93 -13.42 -14.60
N SER A 175 -21.36 -14.57 -14.24
CA SER A 175 -20.98 -15.60 -15.21
C SER A 175 -22.19 -16.33 -15.81
N TRP A 176 -23.24 -16.54 -15.01
CA TRP A 176 -24.42 -17.31 -15.43
C TRP A 176 -25.65 -16.46 -15.71
N HIS A 177 -25.51 -15.13 -15.64
CA HIS A 177 -26.58 -14.18 -15.96
C HIS A 177 -27.86 -14.49 -15.17
N CYS A 178 -27.72 -14.56 -13.85
CA CYS A 178 -28.76 -14.97 -12.91
C CYS A 178 -28.73 -14.08 -11.67
N CYS A 179 -29.78 -14.12 -10.85
CA CYS A 179 -29.85 -13.37 -9.60
C CYS A 179 -30.48 -14.22 -8.51
N GLY A 180 -29.86 -14.23 -7.33
CA GLY A 180 -30.24 -15.09 -6.21
C GLY A 180 -30.10 -16.59 -6.54
N ILE A 181 -30.65 -17.46 -5.69
CA ILE A 181 -30.50 -18.91 -5.85
C ILE A 181 -31.60 -19.47 -6.76
N ASN A 182 -32.85 -19.21 -6.43
CA ASN A 182 -34.05 -19.55 -7.19
C ASN A 182 -34.60 -18.33 -7.95
N GLY A 183 -34.31 -17.11 -7.47
CA GLY A 183 -34.60 -15.87 -8.17
C GLY A 183 -34.18 -14.65 -7.35
N ALA A 184 -34.42 -13.46 -7.89
CA ALA A 184 -34.05 -12.19 -7.26
C ALA A 184 -34.69 -11.99 -5.87
N ASP A 185 -35.78 -12.70 -5.56
CA ASP A 185 -36.45 -12.59 -4.26
C ASP A 185 -35.72 -13.24 -3.08
N ASP A 186 -34.74 -14.10 -3.34
CA ASP A 186 -33.96 -14.72 -2.26
C ASP A 186 -33.14 -13.71 -1.44
N TRP A 187 -32.91 -12.51 -1.98
CA TRP A 187 -32.27 -11.40 -1.28
C TRP A 187 -33.06 -10.90 -0.06
N ASP A 188 -34.33 -11.29 0.12
CA ASP A 188 -35.07 -11.05 1.36
C ASP A 188 -34.55 -11.82 2.56
N ARG A 189 -33.72 -12.85 2.33
CA ARG A 189 -33.09 -13.61 3.41
C ARG A 189 -31.87 -12.91 3.98
N ASN A 190 -31.36 -11.90 3.29
CA ASN A 190 -30.21 -11.13 3.77
C ASN A 190 -30.67 -9.95 4.63
N THR A 191 -30.01 -9.74 5.78
CA THR A 191 -30.36 -8.70 6.75
C THR A 191 -30.28 -7.27 6.21
N TYR A 192 -29.48 -7.01 5.17
CA TYR A 192 -29.30 -5.68 4.58
C TYR A 192 -30.19 -5.41 3.38
N PHE A 193 -30.41 -6.43 2.53
CA PHE A 193 -31.17 -6.33 1.28
C PHE A 193 -32.67 -6.63 1.44
N ALA A 194 -33.09 -7.19 2.57
CA ALA A 194 -34.50 -7.46 2.81
C ALA A 194 -35.36 -6.20 2.71
N VAL A 195 -36.56 -6.32 2.16
CA VAL A 195 -37.53 -5.21 2.13
C VAL A 195 -37.84 -4.70 3.56
N ALA A 196 -37.85 -5.59 4.54
CA ALA A 196 -38.02 -5.25 5.96
C ALA A 196 -36.87 -4.43 6.55
N ALA A 197 -35.66 -4.48 5.96
CA ALA A 197 -34.51 -3.69 6.43
C ALA A 197 -34.71 -2.17 6.26
N ARG A 198 -35.78 -1.75 5.55
CA ARG A 198 -36.22 -0.35 5.48
C ARG A 198 -36.62 0.21 6.85
N GLU A 199 -37.12 -0.63 7.76
CA GLU A 199 -37.48 -0.22 9.12
C GLU A 199 -36.25 0.21 9.95
N VAL A 200 -35.07 -0.31 9.61
CA VAL A 200 -33.79 0.01 10.25
C VAL A 200 -32.97 0.99 9.39
N SER A 201 -33.60 1.63 8.40
CA SER A 201 -32.95 2.59 7.48
C SER A 201 -31.72 2.04 6.75
N SER A 202 -31.69 0.74 6.42
CA SER A 202 -30.63 0.15 5.59
C SER A 202 -30.67 0.81 4.19
N PRO A 203 -29.55 1.37 3.70
CA PRO A 203 -29.49 1.95 2.35
C PRO A 203 -29.90 0.93 1.28
N GLU A 204 -29.54 -0.34 1.47
CA GLU A 204 -29.70 -1.42 0.48
C GLU A 204 -31.06 -2.15 0.54
N ALA A 205 -31.97 -1.65 1.38
CA ALA A 205 -33.27 -2.29 1.61
C ALA A 205 -34.09 -2.43 0.33
N GLY A 206 -34.57 -3.65 0.06
CA GLY A 206 -35.33 -3.96 -1.14
C GLY A 206 -34.51 -3.89 -2.43
N GLY A 207 -33.17 -3.94 -2.34
CA GLY A 207 -32.28 -4.03 -3.49
C GLY A 207 -31.80 -5.45 -3.79
N VAL A 208 -30.95 -5.55 -4.80
CA VAL A 208 -30.09 -6.71 -5.12
C VAL A 208 -28.66 -6.20 -5.39
N PRO A 209 -27.61 -7.03 -5.28
CA PRO A 209 -26.26 -6.61 -5.63
C PRO A 209 -26.09 -6.24 -7.10
N PHE A 210 -25.04 -5.47 -7.39
CA PHE A 210 -24.72 -5.01 -8.74
C PHE A 210 -24.45 -6.16 -9.72
N SER A 211 -24.00 -7.31 -9.24
CA SER A 211 -23.74 -8.53 -10.02
C SER A 211 -25.00 -9.12 -10.66
N CYS A 212 -26.18 -8.81 -10.11
CA CYS A 212 -27.48 -9.16 -10.68
C CYS A 212 -27.91 -8.27 -11.85
N CYS A 213 -27.16 -7.23 -12.21
CA CYS A 213 -27.63 -6.25 -13.18
C CYS A 213 -27.34 -6.62 -14.63
N LEU A 214 -28.23 -6.18 -15.52
CA LEU A 214 -28.06 -6.34 -16.95
C LEU A 214 -26.94 -5.43 -17.46
N ASN A 215 -25.99 -6.00 -18.20
CA ASN A 215 -24.88 -5.26 -18.76
C ASN A 215 -25.36 -4.50 -20.00
N SER A 216 -25.63 -3.19 -19.87
CA SER A 216 -26.11 -2.36 -20.99
C SER A 216 -24.96 -2.00 -21.92
N SER A 217 -25.03 -2.46 -23.18
CA SER A 217 -23.98 -2.29 -24.20
C SER A 217 -23.72 -0.83 -24.64
N GLN A 218 -24.35 0.17 -24.01
CA GLN A 218 -24.20 1.59 -24.35
C GLN A 218 -23.31 2.38 -23.38
N MET A 219 -22.85 1.79 -22.27
CA MET A 219 -22.01 2.47 -21.28
C MET A 219 -20.72 1.70 -21.03
N ALA A 220 -19.56 2.36 -21.19
CA ALA A 220 -18.24 1.80 -20.90
C ALA A 220 -17.93 1.67 -19.39
N PHE A 221 -18.93 1.87 -18.52
CA PHE A 221 -18.80 1.87 -17.07
C PHE A 221 -19.86 0.95 -16.42
N LYS A 222 -19.43 0.12 -15.46
CA LYS A 222 -20.30 -0.80 -14.71
C LYS A 222 -21.17 0.00 -13.75
N ASN A 223 -22.50 -0.09 -13.88
CA ASN A 223 -23.43 0.61 -13.00
C ASN A 223 -23.56 -0.15 -11.68
N PHE A 224 -22.96 0.36 -10.60
CA PHE A 224 -23.04 -0.26 -9.27
C PHE A 224 -24.37 0.02 -8.53
N TYR A 225 -25.20 0.93 -9.05
CA TYR A 225 -26.46 1.37 -8.43
C TYR A 225 -27.73 0.77 -9.08
N CYS A 226 -27.58 -0.01 -10.14
CA CYS A 226 -28.68 -0.62 -10.90
C CYS A 226 -29.64 -1.50 -10.10
N GLY A 227 -29.15 -2.15 -9.03
CA GLY A 227 -29.92 -3.07 -8.20
C GLY A 227 -30.58 -2.41 -6.99
N HIS A 228 -30.43 -1.10 -6.80
CA HIS A 228 -30.88 -0.41 -5.59
C HIS A 228 -32.40 -0.23 -5.56
N GLY A 229 -33.07 -0.69 -4.50
CA GLY A 229 -34.51 -0.51 -4.30
C GLY A 229 -35.43 -1.15 -5.34
N VAL A 230 -34.91 -2.02 -6.22
CA VAL A 230 -35.64 -2.59 -7.37
C VAL A 230 -36.82 -3.50 -6.97
N ARG A 231 -36.83 -4.00 -5.73
CA ARG A 231 -37.87 -4.89 -5.17
C ARG A 231 -38.87 -4.13 -4.29
N LEU A 232 -38.76 -2.80 -4.20
CA LEU A 232 -39.75 -1.96 -3.51
C LEU A 232 -40.99 -1.77 -4.38
N LYS A 233 -42.18 -1.97 -3.79
CA LYS A 233 -43.49 -2.01 -4.49
C LYS A 233 -43.82 -0.79 -5.36
N GLU A 234 -43.17 0.34 -5.12
CA GLU A 234 -43.42 1.59 -5.84
C GLU A 234 -42.74 1.63 -7.22
N HIS A 235 -41.76 0.75 -7.50
CA HIS A 235 -40.95 0.73 -8.75
C HIS A 235 -40.84 -0.66 -9.42
N ALA A 236 -41.45 -1.71 -8.84
CA ALA A 236 -41.19 -3.11 -9.20
C ALA A 236 -41.42 -3.48 -10.69
N GLN A 237 -42.38 -2.86 -11.38
CA GLN A 237 -42.77 -3.28 -12.74
C GLN A 237 -41.85 -2.74 -13.85
N THR A 238 -41.23 -1.58 -13.65
CA THR A 238 -40.30 -0.96 -14.61
C THR A 238 -38.85 -1.33 -14.29
N SER A 239 -38.54 -1.59 -13.02
CA SER A 239 -37.20 -1.92 -12.52
C SER A 239 -36.80 -3.40 -12.68
N MET A 240 -37.74 -4.32 -12.88
CA MET A 240 -37.39 -5.73 -13.18
C MET A 240 -36.69 -5.91 -14.54
N ASN A 241 -36.77 -4.92 -15.44
CA ASN A 241 -36.07 -4.92 -16.73
C ASN A 241 -34.61 -4.46 -16.64
N SER A 242 -34.07 -4.15 -15.46
CA SER A 242 -32.66 -3.77 -15.28
C SER A 242 -31.80 -4.84 -14.59
N ILE A 243 -32.40 -5.97 -14.20
CA ILE A 243 -31.73 -7.07 -13.48
C ILE A 243 -32.04 -8.43 -14.11
N TYR A 244 -31.20 -9.43 -13.84
CA TYR A 244 -31.53 -10.83 -14.07
C TYR A 244 -32.60 -11.28 -13.07
N THR A 245 -33.62 -12.00 -13.53
CA THR A 245 -34.71 -12.52 -12.70
C THR A 245 -34.63 -14.03 -12.49
N ASP A 246 -33.93 -14.73 -13.38
CA ASP A 246 -33.69 -16.17 -13.28
C ASP A 246 -32.75 -16.49 -12.10
N GLY A 247 -33.11 -17.51 -11.32
CA GLY A 247 -32.23 -18.03 -10.26
C GLY A 247 -30.99 -18.75 -10.78
N CYS A 248 -29.89 -18.67 -10.04
CA CYS A 248 -28.64 -19.30 -10.42
C CYS A 248 -28.65 -20.83 -10.31
N LEU A 249 -29.41 -21.41 -9.38
CA LEU A 249 -29.51 -22.86 -9.23
C LEU A 249 -30.27 -23.54 -10.39
N PRO A 250 -31.43 -23.03 -10.85
CA PRO A 250 -32.05 -23.51 -12.09
C PRO A 250 -31.11 -23.47 -13.31
N LYS A 251 -30.32 -22.39 -13.46
CA LYS A 251 -29.31 -22.29 -14.52
C LYS A 251 -28.22 -23.36 -14.38
N LEU A 252 -27.73 -23.60 -13.16
CA LEU A 252 -26.77 -24.67 -12.88
C LEU A 252 -27.33 -26.05 -13.23
N GLN A 253 -28.55 -26.35 -12.82
CA GLN A 253 -29.22 -27.61 -13.14
C GLN A 253 -29.40 -27.79 -14.65
N LEU A 254 -29.77 -26.72 -15.37
CA LEU A 254 -29.91 -26.74 -16.82
C LEU A 254 -28.56 -26.97 -17.51
N TRP A 255 -27.51 -26.31 -17.04
CA TRP A 255 -26.15 -26.54 -17.54
C TRP A 255 -25.70 -27.97 -17.29
N LEU A 256 -25.92 -28.50 -16.08
CA LEU A 256 -25.54 -29.87 -15.71
C LEU A 256 -26.28 -30.91 -16.56
N ASN A 257 -27.58 -30.73 -16.77
CA ASN A 257 -28.38 -31.62 -17.62
C ASN A 257 -27.90 -31.59 -19.08
N ASN A 258 -27.57 -30.42 -19.60
CA ASN A 258 -27.08 -30.27 -20.97
C ASN A 258 -25.65 -30.82 -21.15
N ASN A 259 -24.83 -30.82 -20.09
CA ASN A 259 -23.43 -31.23 -20.13
C ASN A 259 -23.15 -32.55 -19.39
N VAL A 260 -24.18 -33.33 -19.04
CA VAL A 260 -24.01 -34.57 -18.27
C VAL A 260 -23.09 -35.57 -18.97
N PHE A 261 -23.11 -35.59 -20.30
CA PHE A 261 -22.19 -36.40 -21.10
C PHE A 261 -20.73 -35.98 -20.90
N LEU A 262 -20.43 -34.68 -20.90
CA LEU A 262 -19.09 -34.16 -20.69
C LEU A 262 -18.58 -34.51 -19.28
N VAL A 263 -19.42 -34.32 -18.26
CA VAL A 263 -19.09 -34.69 -16.87
C VAL A 263 -18.81 -36.19 -16.77
N GLY A 264 -19.64 -37.01 -17.40
CA GLY A 264 -19.43 -38.47 -17.45
C GLY A 264 -18.11 -38.86 -18.13
N VAL A 265 -17.76 -38.22 -19.24
CA VAL A 265 -16.47 -38.45 -19.93
C VAL A 265 -15.29 -38.09 -19.04
N VAL A 266 -15.34 -36.96 -18.31
CA VAL A 266 -14.27 -36.54 -17.40
C VAL A 266 -14.07 -37.56 -16.27
N LEU A 267 -15.15 -38.02 -15.62
CA LEU A 267 -15.08 -39.04 -14.57
C LEU A 267 -14.46 -40.36 -15.08
N ILE A 268 -14.83 -40.79 -16.30
CA ILE A 268 -14.24 -41.99 -16.90
C ILE A 268 -12.74 -41.80 -17.16
N ILE A 269 -12.31 -40.64 -17.68
CA ILE A 269 -10.90 -40.35 -17.92
C ILE A 269 -10.09 -40.39 -16.61
N VAL A 270 -10.62 -39.78 -15.54
CA VAL A 270 -9.99 -39.81 -14.21
C VAL A 270 -9.85 -41.24 -13.69
N ALA A 271 -10.91 -42.04 -13.76
CA ALA A 271 -10.88 -43.45 -13.38
C ALA A 271 -9.84 -44.25 -14.18
N VAL A 272 -9.75 -44.04 -15.49
CA VAL A 272 -8.75 -44.72 -16.35
C VAL A 272 -7.33 -44.34 -15.94
N ILE A 273 -7.04 -43.06 -15.67
CA ILE A 273 -5.72 -42.60 -15.22
C ILE A 273 -5.36 -43.25 -13.88
N GLN A 274 -6.29 -43.31 -12.93
CA GLN A 274 -6.07 -43.97 -11.64
C GLN A 274 -5.79 -45.47 -11.80
N ILE A 275 -6.55 -46.18 -12.65
CA ILE A 275 -6.34 -47.61 -12.94
C ILE A 275 -4.96 -47.84 -13.55
N LEU A 276 -4.56 -47.02 -14.54
CA LEU A 276 -3.22 -47.09 -15.12
C LEU A 276 -2.12 -46.86 -14.07
N GLY A 277 -2.31 -45.89 -13.18
CA GLY A 277 -1.40 -45.63 -12.06
C GLY A 277 -1.26 -46.84 -11.12
N ILE A 278 -2.37 -47.53 -10.80
CA ILE A 278 -2.38 -48.75 -9.99
C ILE A 278 -1.65 -49.89 -10.73
N CYS A 279 -1.99 -50.14 -11.99
CA CYS A 279 -1.37 -51.19 -12.80
C CYS A 279 0.14 -50.99 -12.94
N PHE A 280 0.60 -49.77 -13.24
CA PHE A 280 2.03 -49.48 -13.34
C PHE A 280 2.76 -49.63 -12.01
N ALA A 281 2.16 -49.22 -10.88
CA ALA A 281 2.75 -49.42 -9.56
C ALA A 281 2.83 -50.91 -9.17
N GLN A 282 1.81 -51.71 -9.50
CA GLN A 282 1.79 -53.15 -9.25
C GLN A 282 2.80 -53.90 -10.14
N ASN A 283 2.91 -53.53 -11.41
CA ASN A 283 3.90 -54.08 -12.33
C ASN A 283 5.32 -53.75 -11.85
N LEU A 284 5.59 -52.48 -11.52
CA LEU A 284 6.89 -52.08 -10.97
C LEU A 284 7.21 -52.80 -9.66
N LYS A 285 6.22 -53.00 -8.78
CA LYS A 285 6.37 -53.81 -7.56
C LYS A 285 6.72 -55.27 -7.88
N SER A 286 6.05 -55.87 -8.85
CA SER A 286 6.31 -57.24 -9.31
C SER A 286 7.73 -57.37 -9.88
N ASP A 287 8.17 -56.42 -10.70
CA ASP A 287 9.52 -56.38 -11.28
C ASP A 287 10.59 -56.28 -10.18
N ILE A 288 10.36 -55.45 -9.16
CA ILE A 288 11.24 -55.32 -7.99
C ILE A 288 11.32 -56.64 -7.20
N PHE A 289 10.20 -57.35 -7.03
CA PHE A 289 10.20 -58.66 -6.38
C PHE A 289 10.93 -59.74 -7.19
N ALA A 290 10.76 -59.74 -8.52
CA ALA A 290 11.48 -60.65 -9.43
C ALA A 290 12.99 -60.44 -9.36
N GLN A 291 13.45 -59.18 -9.39
CA GLN A 291 14.87 -58.85 -9.20
C GLN A 291 15.39 -59.27 -7.82
N ARG A 292 14.64 -59.00 -6.74
CA ARG A 292 15.03 -59.42 -5.39
C ARG A 292 15.10 -60.95 -5.28
N ALA A 293 14.18 -61.68 -5.91
CA ALA A 293 14.20 -63.14 -5.95
C ALA A 293 15.41 -63.70 -6.70
N LYS A 294 15.85 -63.06 -7.81
CA LYS A 294 17.11 -63.41 -8.47
C LYS A 294 18.32 -63.17 -7.58
N CYS A 295 18.39 -62.03 -6.89
CA CYS A 295 19.45 -61.74 -5.93
C CYS A 295 19.45 -62.71 -4.72
N LEU A 296 18.27 -63.13 -4.24
CA LEU A 296 18.12 -64.13 -3.18
C LEU A 296 18.48 -65.55 -3.64
N CYS A 297 18.23 -65.93 -4.89
CA CYS A 297 18.70 -67.21 -5.45
C CYS A 297 20.24 -67.26 -5.63
N VAL A 298 20.86 -66.12 -5.91
CA VAL A 298 22.34 -65.99 -5.93
C VAL A 298 22.91 -65.94 -4.50
N GLY A 299 22.20 -65.31 -3.57
CA GLY A 299 22.56 -65.23 -2.15
C GLY A 299 22.24 -66.48 -1.31
N GLY A 300 21.30 -67.32 -1.75
CA GLY A 300 20.89 -68.56 -1.07
C GLY A 300 22.00 -69.62 -1.02
N SER A 301 22.94 -69.60 -1.97
CA SER A 301 24.15 -70.42 -1.93
C SER A 301 25.18 -69.93 -0.90
N LEU A 302 25.10 -68.67 -0.46
CA LEU A 302 25.94 -68.10 0.60
C LEU A 302 25.28 -68.16 1.99
N LEU A 303 23.95 -68.07 2.06
CA LEU A 303 23.21 -67.97 3.33
C LEU A 303 23.16 -69.29 4.12
N VAL A 304 23.30 -70.46 3.48
CA VAL A 304 23.37 -71.76 4.20
C VAL A 304 24.64 -71.86 5.06
N GLY A 305 25.71 -71.13 4.72
CA GLY A 305 26.95 -71.10 5.51
C GLY A 305 26.91 -70.13 6.71
N VAL A 306 26.06 -69.09 6.67
CA VAL A 306 26.10 -68.01 7.67
C VAL A 306 24.97 -68.13 8.71
N VAL A 307 23.81 -68.70 8.33
CA VAL A 307 22.67 -68.89 9.24
C VAL A 307 22.94 -69.96 10.32
N ALA A 308 23.98 -70.78 10.18
CA ALA A 308 24.38 -71.76 11.20
C ALA A 308 25.13 -71.14 12.41
N LEU A 309 25.47 -69.85 12.41
CA LEU A 309 26.37 -69.26 13.43
C LEU A 309 25.80 -68.09 14.26
N SER A 310 24.55 -67.66 14.09
CA SER A 310 24.03 -66.52 14.87
C SER A 310 22.58 -66.63 15.32
N ALA A 311 22.17 -67.83 15.73
CA ALA A 311 21.02 -67.97 16.63
C ALA A 311 21.37 -67.34 18.00
N GLY A 312 20.87 -66.13 18.30
CA GLY A 312 21.09 -65.51 19.61
C GLY A 312 20.62 -64.06 19.83
N TYR A 313 19.30 -63.82 19.76
CA TYR A 313 18.53 -62.88 20.64
C TYR A 313 18.77 -61.33 20.57
N PRO A 314 17.88 -60.45 21.14
CA PRO A 314 17.01 -59.58 20.33
C PRO A 314 17.01 -58.06 20.70
N HIS A 315 16.31 -57.27 19.85
CA HIS A 315 15.46 -56.09 20.11
C HIS A 315 15.93 -54.84 20.92
N ASP A 316 15.76 -53.68 20.24
CA ASP A 316 15.31 -52.34 20.70
C ASP A 316 16.31 -51.18 20.91
N VAL A 317 15.88 -50.01 20.39
CA VAL A 317 16.30 -48.60 20.57
C VAL A 317 17.72 -48.20 20.11
N VAL A 318 17.81 -47.49 18.97
CA VAL A 318 19.06 -46.85 18.52
C VAL A 318 19.21 -45.50 19.22
N ASP A 319 20.11 -45.47 20.20
CA ASP A 319 20.48 -44.29 20.99
C ASP A 319 21.53 -43.42 20.27
N PHE A 320 21.43 -42.09 20.36
CA PHE A 320 22.25 -41.10 19.65
C PHE A 320 23.76 -41.21 20.02
N ALA A 321 24.06 -41.79 21.18
CA ALA A 321 25.42 -42.10 21.62
C ALA A 321 26.10 -43.16 20.73
N THR A 322 25.36 -44.13 20.19
CA THR A 322 25.92 -45.17 19.29
C THR A 322 26.27 -44.62 17.91
N LEU A 323 25.58 -43.58 17.45
CA LEU A 323 25.90 -42.88 16.21
C LEU A 323 27.19 -42.06 16.33
N ILE A 324 27.41 -41.43 17.49
CA ILE A 324 28.64 -40.67 17.77
C ILE A 324 29.83 -41.61 17.96
N ASP A 325 29.63 -42.78 18.58
CA ASP A 325 30.70 -43.78 18.74
C ASP A 325 31.06 -44.46 17.40
N TRP A 326 30.06 -44.68 16.53
CA TRP A 326 30.28 -45.12 15.14
C TRP A 326 31.03 -44.06 14.30
N LEU A 327 30.70 -42.78 14.46
CA LEU A 327 31.42 -41.69 13.79
C LEU A 327 32.85 -41.49 14.33
N ARG A 328 33.07 -41.74 15.63
CA ARG A 328 34.39 -41.66 16.25
C ARG A 328 35.29 -42.82 15.82
N THR A 329 34.76 -44.04 15.71
CA THR A 329 35.48 -45.20 15.17
C THR A 329 35.74 -45.12 13.66
N SER A 330 34.95 -44.36 12.91
CA SER A 330 35.20 -44.07 11.48
C SER A 330 36.33 -43.06 11.23
N SER A 331 36.83 -42.38 12.27
CA SER A 331 37.86 -41.33 12.16
C SER A 331 39.29 -41.86 12.31
N ASP A 332 39.50 -43.06 12.85
CA ASP A 332 40.81 -43.71 12.88
C ASP A 332 40.94 -44.64 11.67
N GLY A 333 41.77 -44.23 10.72
CA GLY A 333 42.01 -44.90 9.43
C GLY A 333 42.52 -46.33 9.56
N SER A 334 41.62 -47.26 9.88
CA SER A 334 41.89 -48.69 9.99
C SER A 334 40.70 -49.51 9.48
N SER A 335 40.34 -49.31 8.20
CA SER A 335 39.42 -50.23 7.53
C SER A 335 39.80 -50.58 6.08
N PRO A 336 41.05 -50.99 5.77
CA PRO A 336 41.34 -51.67 4.50
C PRO A 336 40.86 -53.14 4.50
N GLU A 337 40.58 -53.75 5.66
CA GLU A 337 40.26 -55.19 5.76
C GLU A 337 38.80 -55.59 5.50
N ILE A 338 37.85 -54.65 5.52
CA ILE A 338 36.43 -54.94 5.22
C ILE A 338 36.16 -54.84 3.72
N ILE A 339 36.88 -53.97 3.02
CA ILE A 339 36.71 -53.70 1.57
C ILE A 339 37.25 -54.86 0.72
N SER A 340 38.27 -55.59 1.21
CA SER A 340 38.86 -56.76 0.55
C SER A 340 38.05 -58.06 0.70
N ARG A 341 37.04 -58.08 1.59
CA ARG A 341 36.13 -59.24 1.78
C ARG A 341 34.81 -59.14 1.01
N LEU A 342 34.61 -58.06 0.23
CA LEU A 342 33.44 -57.91 -0.64
C LEU A 342 33.63 -58.74 -1.92
N PRO A 343 32.58 -59.46 -2.40
CA PRO A 343 32.69 -60.27 -3.61
C PRO A 343 33.11 -59.41 -4.81
N GLU A 344 33.92 -59.95 -5.74
CA GLU A 344 34.41 -59.24 -6.92
C GLU A 344 33.29 -58.61 -7.77
N SER A 345 32.09 -59.19 -7.73
CA SER A 345 30.88 -58.66 -8.36
C SER A 345 30.47 -57.29 -7.79
N PHE A 346 30.64 -57.06 -6.49
CA PHE A 346 30.35 -55.78 -5.83
C PHE A 346 31.43 -54.73 -6.13
N HIS A 347 32.70 -55.14 -6.20
CA HIS A 347 33.79 -54.26 -6.64
C HIS A 347 33.62 -53.82 -8.09
N ASN A 348 33.23 -54.74 -8.98
CA ASN A 348 32.92 -54.44 -10.37
C ASN A 348 31.64 -53.61 -10.52
N TYR A 349 30.61 -53.85 -9.69
CA TYR A 349 29.42 -53.01 -9.61
C TYR A 349 29.78 -51.58 -9.19
N MET A 350 30.51 -51.40 -8.08
CA MET A 350 30.95 -50.09 -7.60
C MET A 350 31.84 -49.36 -8.61
N LYS A 351 32.77 -50.05 -9.28
CA LYS A 351 33.58 -49.48 -10.38
C LYS A 351 32.71 -49.04 -11.57
N LYS A 352 31.67 -49.81 -11.89
CA LYS A 352 30.74 -49.51 -13.01
C LYS A 352 29.76 -48.39 -12.66
N GLU A 353 29.41 -48.22 -11.39
CA GLU A 353 28.51 -47.17 -10.88
C GLU A 353 29.22 -45.85 -10.56
N LEU A 354 30.53 -45.89 -10.25
CA LEU A 354 31.38 -44.73 -9.99
C LEU A 354 31.24 -43.58 -11.00
N PRO A 355 31.25 -43.82 -12.33
CA PRO A 355 31.04 -42.74 -13.31
C PRO A 355 29.64 -42.12 -13.21
N TYR A 356 28.60 -42.89 -12.91
CA TYR A 356 27.23 -42.37 -12.75
C TYR A 356 27.08 -41.55 -11.46
N ARG A 357 27.69 -41.98 -10.34
CA ARG A 357 27.70 -41.20 -9.10
C ARG A 357 28.46 -39.87 -9.26
N ARG A 358 29.56 -39.89 -10.02
CA ARG A 358 30.31 -38.67 -10.39
C ARG A 358 29.52 -37.75 -11.31
N ALA A 359 28.87 -38.31 -12.33
CA ALA A 359 28.00 -37.57 -13.23
C ALA A 359 26.83 -36.95 -12.45
N ALA A 360 26.19 -37.69 -11.54
CA ALA A 360 25.11 -37.17 -10.70
C ALA A 360 25.58 -36.03 -9.76
N ALA A 361 26.77 -36.13 -9.17
CA ALA A 361 27.34 -35.06 -8.35
C ALA A 361 27.66 -33.80 -9.18
N LEU A 362 28.23 -33.96 -10.37
CA LEU A 362 28.50 -32.85 -11.30
C LEU A 362 27.20 -32.19 -11.78
N VAL A 363 26.17 -32.98 -12.11
CA VAL A 363 24.86 -32.48 -12.51
C VAL A 363 24.17 -31.76 -11.36
N PHE A 364 24.23 -32.29 -10.13
CA PHE A 364 23.68 -31.63 -8.96
C PHE A 364 24.35 -30.27 -8.70
N ILE A 365 25.68 -30.21 -8.75
CA ILE A 365 26.44 -28.94 -8.65
C ILE A 365 26.05 -27.99 -9.78
N ALA A 366 25.94 -28.47 -11.02
CA ALA A 366 25.55 -27.67 -12.17
C ALA A 366 24.12 -27.10 -12.05
N ILE A 367 23.17 -27.86 -11.50
CA ILE A 367 21.79 -27.39 -11.25
C ILE A 367 21.77 -26.35 -10.14
N VAL A 368 22.47 -26.60 -9.02
CA VAL A 368 22.51 -25.66 -7.90
C VAL A 368 23.21 -24.35 -8.29
N LEU A 369 24.31 -24.41 -9.05
CA LEU A 369 25.01 -23.22 -9.52
C LEU A 369 24.31 -22.53 -10.72
N GLY A 370 23.75 -23.32 -11.64
CA GLY A 370 23.14 -22.82 -12.86
C GLY A 370 21.70 -22.32 -12.70
N MET A 371 20.93 -22.91 -11.78
CA MET A 371 19.54 -22.51 -11.51
C MET A 371 19.35 -22.01 -10.08
N GLY A 372 19.94 -22.69 -9.09
CA GLY A 372 19.75 -22.36 -7.67
C GLY A 372 20.27 -20.97 -7.29
N THR A 373 21.51 -20.64 -7.63
CA THR A 373 22.10 -19.31 -7.33
C THR A 373 21.41 -18.16 -8.05
N PRO A 374 21.08 -18.24 -9.36
CA PRO A 374 20.32 -17.19 -10.04
C PRO A 374 18.90 -17.01 -9.50
N LEU A 375 18.20 -18.12 -9.20
CA LEU A 375 16.87 -18.07 -8.61
C LEU A 375 16.91 -17.44 -7.23
N TRP A 376 17.84 -17.86 -6.38
CA TRP A 376 18.06 -17.29 -5.04
C TRP A 376 18.34 -15.80 -5.12
N TYR A 377 19.29 -15.38 -5.96
CA TYR A 377 19.60 -13.97 -6.19
C TYR A 377 18.35 -13.19 -6.58
N ARG A 378 17.56 -13.66 -7.56
CA ARG A 378 16.31 -13.01 -7.97
C ARG A 378 15.25 -12.98 -6.86
N THR A 379 15.12 -14.02 -6.04
CA THR A 379 14.14 -14.04 -4.94
C THR A 379 14.53 -13.20 -3.73
N THR A 380 15.83 -12.92 -3.54
CA THR A 380 16.32 -12.09 -2.44
C THR A 380 16.49 -10.62 -2.79
N GLN A 381 16.43 -10.27 -4.07
CA GLN A 381 16.56 -8.89 -4.51
C GLN A 381 15.26 -8.12 -4.24
N THR A 382 15.36 -7.05 -3.45
CA THR A 382 14.24 -6.12 -3.25
C THR A 382 13.98 -5.39 -4.55
N TYR A 383 12.79 -5.57 -5.11
CA TYR A 383 12.37 -4.86 -6.31
C TYR A 383 12.26 -3.36 -6.04
N ARG A 384 12.77 -2.54 -6.97
CA ARG A 384 12.68 -1.08 -6.92
C ARG A 384 12.42 -0.58 -8.33
N ALA A 385 11.23 -0.05 -8.56
CA ALA A 385 10.94 0.70 -9.77
C ALA A 385 11.86 1.93 -9.85
N HIS A 386 12.38 2.21 -11.03
CA HIS A 386 13.21 3.38 -11.26
C HIS A 386 12.34 4.64 -11.29
N PHE A 387 12.76 5.67 -10.58
CA PHE A 387 12.15 6.99 -10.64
C PHE A 387 13.20 8.08 -10.76
N GLU A 388 12.84 9.16 -11.44
CA GLU A 388 13.59 10.37 -11.64
C GLU A 388 13.60 11.20 -10.36
N THR A 389 14.69 11.91 -10.13
CA THR A 389 14.82 12.85 -9.03
C THR A 389 15.18 14.21 -9.56
N PHE A 390 14.77 15.26 -8.85
CA PHE A 390 15.24 16.61 -9.15
C PHE A 390 16.78 16.66 -9.12
N PRO A 391 17.41 17.37 -10.08
CA PRO A 391 18.85 17.64 -10.03
C PRO A 391 19.24 18.31 -8.71
N GLU A 392 20.39 17.94 -8.13
CA GLU A 392 20.85 18.54 -6.86
C GLU A 392 21.02 20.06 -7.00
N ASP A 393 21.51 20.50 -8.16
CA ASP A 393 21.73 21.87 -8.60
C ASP A 393 20.49 22.55 -9.19
N MET A 394 19.31 21.91 -9.15
CA MET A 394 18.08 22.53 -9.63
C MET A 394 17.84 23.86 -8.93
N THR A 395 17.81 24.93 -9.72
CA THR A 395 17.51 26.30 -9.27
C THR A 395 16.05 26.65 -9.54
N ILE A 396 15.42 27.32 -8.58
CA ILE A 396 14.08 27.88 -8.74
C ILE A 396 14.28 29.32 -9.21
N SER A 397 14.27 29.52 -10.52
CA SER A 397 14.50 30.84 -11.13
C SER A 397 13.18 31.56 -11.36
N VAL A 398 13.06 32.77 -10.82
CA VAL A 398 11.86 33.59 -10.97
C VAL A 398 12.26 34.99 -11.42
N ASN A 399 11.63 35.50 -12.49
CA ASN A 399 11.85 36.87 -12.96
C ASN A 399 10.72 37.78 -12.45
N ILE A 400 11.09 38.80 -11.68
CA ILE A 400 10.16 39.78 -11.13
C ILE A 400 10.28 41.08 -11.92
N ARG A 401 9.16 41.53 -12.48
CA ARG A 401 9.07 42.79 -13.23
C ARG A 401 8.54 43.92 -12.34
N ILE A 402 9.39 44.91 -12.08
CA ILE A 402 9.08 46.09 -11.28
C ILE A 402 8.69 47.21 -12.22
N ASN A 403 7.44 47.66 -12.13
CA ASN A 403 6.90 48.77 -12.90
C ASN A 403 6.90 50.03 -12.04
N LEU A 404 7.65 51.04 -12.47
CA LEU A 404 7.77 52.32 -11.79
C LEU A 404 7.04 53.41 -12.57
N ALA A 405 6.30 54.27 -11.87
CA ALA A 405 5.71 55.48 -12.44
C ALA A 405 5.97 56.69 -11.54
N THR A 406 5.90 57.89 -12.12
CA THR A 406 5.99 59.17 -11.38
C THR A 406 4.73 59.99 -11.60
N THR A 407 4.31 60.76 -10.59
CA THR A 407 3.20 61.72 -10.72
C THR A 407 3.64 63.13 -11.09
N ASN A 408 4.95 63.39 -11.12
CA ASN A 408 5.53 64.69 -11.45
C ASN A 408 6.52 64.56 -12.61
N GLU A 409 6.40 65.47 -13.58
CA GLU A 409 7.21 65.50 -14.78
C GLU A 409 8.70 65.74 -14.47
N SER A 410 9.00 66.59 -13.48
CA SER A 410 10.38 66.91 -13.08
C SER A 410 11.14 65.70 -12.52
N LEU A 411 10.44 64.70 -12.00
CA LEU A 411 11.03 63.49 -11.42
C LEU A 411 11.31 62.41 -12.48
N THR A 412 10.88 62.61 -13.73
CA THR A 412 10.99 61.58 -14.79
C THR A 412 12.44 61.30 -15.18
N GLU A 413 13.28 62.34 -15.25
CA GLU A 413 14.71 62.19 -15.53
C GLU A 413 15.46 61.54 -14.36
N GLU A 414 15.13 61.95 -13.14
CA GLU A 414 15.71 61.39 -11.91
C GLU A 414 15.35 59.91 -11.75
N LEU A 415 14.12 59.53 -12.11
CA LEU A 415 13.64 58.14 -12.10
C LEU A 415 14.49 57.22 -12.98
N ASN A 416 14.90 57.67 -14.17
CA ASN A 416 15.76 56.88 -15.05
C ASN A 416 17.14 56.62 -14.43
N SER A 417 17.71 57.60 -13.73
CA SER A 417 18.97 57.41 -12.99
C SER A 417 18.79 56.43 -11.82
N MET A 418 17.73 56.62 -11.02
CA MET A 418 17.41 55.79 -9.87
C MET A 418 17.14 54.33 -10.25
N THR A 419 16.52 54.06 -11.40
CA THR A 419 16.26 52.67 -11.83
C THR A 419 17.54 51.82 -11.93
N LYS A 420 18.65 52.41 -12.39
CA LYS A 420 19.94 51.71 -12.49
C LYS A 420 20.53 51.44 -11.11
N VAL A 421 20.47 52.43 -10.22
CA VAL A 421 20.97 52.30 -8.84
C VAL A 421 20.16 51.25 -8.07
N LEU A 422 18.83 51.31 -8.18
CA LEU A 422 17.93 50.36 -7.55
C LEU A 422 18.15 48.94 -8.06
N LEU A 423 18.37 48.74 -9.37
CA LEU A 423 18.65 47.42 -9.93
C LEU A 423 19.94 46.81 -9.33
N ASN A 424 20.99 47.61 -9.17
CA ASN A 424 22.23 47.16 -8.54
C ASN A 424 22.04 46.80 -7.06
N LYS A 425 21.29 47.63 -6.32
CA LYS A 425 20.97 47.36 -4.91
C LYS A 425 20.11 46.10 -4.73
N LEU A 426 19.13 45.88 -5.61
CA LEU A 426 18.29 44.67 -5.61
C LEU A 426 19.07 43.41 -5.99
N ALA A 427 20.06 43.53 -6.88
CA ALA A 427 20.93 42.42 -7.26
C ALA A 427 21.90 41.99 -6.15
N ASP A 428 22.26 42.91 -5.23
CA ASP A 428 23.16 42.63 -4.10
C ASP A 428 22.44 41.96 -2.92
N ILE A 429 21.11 41.85 -2.95
CA ILE A 429 20.38 41.31 -1.81
C ILE A 429 20.53 39.79 -1.72
N GLU A 430 20.80 39.30 -0.51
CA GLU A 430 21.01 37.89 -0.23
C GLU A 430 19.71 37.08 -0.41
N VAL A 431 19.65 36.33 -1.52
CA VAL A 431 18.62 35.31 -1.78
C VAL A 431 19.23 33.93 -1.51
N LYS A 432 18.59 33.15 -0.65
CA LYS A 432 19.08 31.82 -0.25
C LYS A 432 18.87 30.81 -1.38
N ALA A 433 19.95 30.15 -1.82
CA ALA A 433 19.89 29.06 -2.80
C ALA A 433 19.03 27.88 -2.29
N PRO A 434 18.27 27.18 -3.15
CA PRO A 434 18.32 27.20 -4.63
C PRO A 434 17.42 28.25 -5.30
N LEU A 435 16.78 29.15 -4.55
CA LEU A 435 15.98 30.24 -5.11
C LEU A 435 16.89 31.28 -5.78
N LYS A 436 16.55 31.68 -7.01
CA LYS A 436 17.23 32.76 -7.73
C LYS A 436 16.20 33.73 -8.28
N ILE A 437 16.25 34.97 -7.80
CA ILE A 437 15.36 36.04 -8.26
C ILE A 437 16.12 36.89 -9.26
N SER A 438 15.56 37.04 -10.47
CA SER A 438 16.02 37.98 -11.48
C SER A 438 15.11 39.21 -11.49
N TRP A 439 15.68 40.38 -11.72
CA TRP A 439 15.00 41.66 -11.60
C TRP A 439 14.93 42.34 -12.96
N SER A 440 13.75 42.83 -13.34
CA SER A 440 13.59 43.72 -14.49
C SER A 440 12.80 44.95 -14.09
N ILE A 441 13.32 46.15 -14.38
CA ILE A 441 12.64 47.41 -14.04
C ILE A 441 12.14 48.06 -15.33
N LYS A 442 10.85 48.38 -15.37
CA LYS A 442 10.21 49.12 -16.46
C LYS A 442 9.73 50.47 -15.94
N ASN A 443 10.27 51.54 -16.51
CA ASN A 443 9.75 52.89 -16.26
C ASN A 443 8.53 53.15 -17.17
N LEU A 444 7.37 53.38 -16.56
CA LEU A 444 6.11 53.69 -17.24
C LEU A 444 5.88 55.20 -17.43
N GLY A 445 6.78 56.04 -16.92
CA GLY A 445 6.75 57.48 -17.08
C GLY A 445 5.71 58.19 -16.20
N LEU A 446 5.23 59.34 -16.69
CA LEU A 446 4.28 60.20 -16.00
C LEU A 446 2.88 59.57 -15.99
N ARG A 447 2.29 59.44 -14.80
CA ARG A 447 0.92 58.96 -14.58
C ARG A 447 0.21 59.86 -13.56
N ASP A 448 -1.07 60.07 -13.76
CA ASP A 448 -1.86 60.84 -12.81
C ASP A 448 -2.18 60.00 -11.56
N LEU A 449 -2.18 60.62 -10.37
CA LEU A 449 -2.38 59.92 -9.10
C LEU A 449 -3.74 59.22 -9.05
N HIS A 450 -4.81 59.86 -9.55
CA HIS A 450 -6.14 59.27 -9.58
C HIS A 450 -6.22 58.06 -10.52
N SER A 451 -5.50 58.12 -11.64
CA SER A 451 -5.39 56.98 -12.56
C SER A 451 -4.73 55.76 -11.88
N LEU A 452 -3.69 55.98 -11.08
CA LEU A 452 -2.94 54.92 -10.39
C LEU A 452 -3.76 54.26 -9.27
N GLU A 453 -4.59 55.02 -8.57
CA GLU A 453 -5.49 54.51 -7.51
C GLU A 453 -6.64 53.66 -8.06
N THR A 454 -7.10 53.95 -9.28
CA THR A 454 -8.26 53.30 -9.90
C THR A 454 -7.89 52.22 -10.92
N GLU A 455 -6.62 52.13 -11.33
CA GLU A 455 -6.15 51.17 -12.32
C GLU A 455 -6.30 49.72 -11.85
N ARG A 456 -7.12 48.96 -12.59
CA ARG A 456 -7.27 47.51 -12.48
C ARG A 456 -6.92 46.88 -13.83
N LEU A 457 -5.66 46.56 -14.04
CA LEU A 457 -5.20 45.88 -15.26
C LEU A 457 -5.61 44.39 -15.23
N PRO A 458 -5.79 43.75 -16.41
CA PRO A 458 -6.13 42.33 -16.49
C PRO A 458 -5.04 41.46 -15.85
N LYS A 459 -5.45 40.30 -15.32
CA LYS A 459 -4.54 39.32 -14.70
C LYS A 459 -3.44 38.94 -15.70
N SER A 460 -2.18 39.14 -15.30
CA SER A 460 -1.02 38.67 -16.05
C SER A 460 -0.51 37.37 -15.43
N ASN A 461 -0.01 36.46 -16.27
CA ASN A 461 0.69 35.29 -15.75
C ASN A 461 2.09 35.63 -15.25
N SER A 462 2.62 36.80 -15.60
CA SER A 462 3.93 37.25 -15.12
C SER A 462 3.87 37.86 -13.73
N LEU A 463 4.94 37.68 -12.96
CA LEU A 463 5.07 38.27 -11.62
C LEU A 463 5.48 39.74 -11.72
N GLU A 464 4.53 40.63 -11.44
CA GLU A 464 4.68 42.07 -11.62
C GLU A 464 4.40 42.83 -10.33
N ILE A 465 5.22 43.84 -10.07
CA ILE A 465 5.11 44.74 -8.91
C ILE A 465 5.00 46.16 -9.40
N PHE A 466 4.18 46.97 -8.74
CA PHE A 466 3.88 48.33 -9.16
C PHE A 466 4.16 49.32 -8.03
N ALA A 467 5.08 50.25 -8.26
CA ALA A 467 5.39 51.31 -7.32
C ALA A 467 5.35 52.69 -7.98
N ALA A 468 4.62 53.62 -7.39
CA ALA A 468 4.45 54.98 -7.86
C ALA A 468 5.22 55.96 -6.97
N ILE A 469 5.96 56.87 -7.58
CA ILE A 469 6.68 57.93 -6.89
C ILE A 469 5.81 59.18 -6.92
N VAL A 470 5.48 59.69 -5.73
CA VAL A 470 4.55 60.81 -5.58
C VAL A 470 5.26 62.02 -4.99
N SER A 471 5.03 63.18 -5.61
CA SER A 471 5.54 64.47 -5.13
C SER A 471 4.86 64.87 -3.80
N PRO A 472 5.60 65.47 -2.84
CA PRO A 472 5.01 66.00 -1.59
C PRO A 472 3.88 67.00 -1.81
N GLN A 473 3.90 67.74 -2.94
CA GLN A 473 2.90 68.77 -3.27
C GLN A 473 1.54 68.16 -3.63
N GLN A 474 1.53 66.98 -4.25
CA GLN A 474 0.33 66.23 -4.61
C GLN A 474 -0.16 65.34 -3.44
N TRP A 475 0.65 65.19 -2.40
CA TRP A 475 0.37 64.45 -1.17
C TRP A 475 0.48 65.33 0.09
N PRO A 476 -0.39 66.35 0.29
CA PRO A 476 -0.28 67.23 1.46
C PRO A 476 -0.88 66.65 2.75
N HIS A 477 -1.67 65.56 2.68
CA HIS A 477 -2.58 65.18 3.78
C HIS A 477 -1.98 64.34 4.92
N PHE A 478 -0.71 63.96 4.88
CA PHE A 478 -0.14 63.12 5.93
C PHE A 478 1.35 63.41 6.12
N SER A 479 1.71 64.37 7.00
CA SER A 479 3.11 64.69 7.30
C SER A 479 3.88 63.53 7.96
N ALA A 480 3.18 62.48 8.41
CA ALA A 480 3.76 61.32 9.08
C ALA A 480 3.80 60.03 8.22
N THR A 481 3.08 59.97 7.09
CA THR A 481 3.04 58.76 6.25
C THR A 481 3.92 58.91 5.02
N SER A 482 4.91 58.04 4.91
CA SER A 482 5.89 58.06 3.82
C SER A 482 5.61 57.06 2.69
N ILE A 483 4.82 56.03 3.00
CA ILE A 483 4.40 54.97 2.07
C ILE A 483 2.90 54.76 2.22
N TYR A 484 2.24 54.55 1.09
CA TYR A 484 0.83 54.16 1.04
C TYR A 484 0.62 52.92 0.19
N LEU A 485 -0.01 51.93 0.80
CA LEU A 485 -0.39 50.69 0.16
C LEU A 485 -1.86 50.80 -0.25
N GLY A 486 -2.08 51.01 -1.56
CA GLY A 486 -3.40 51.14 -2.14
C GLY A 486 -4.16 49.82 -2.22
N ARG A 487 -5.45 49.92 -2.58
CA ARG A 487 -6.34 48.76 -2.79
C ARG A 487 -5.99 47.95 -4.05
N GLY A 488 -5.48 48.64 -5.07
CA GLY A 488 -5.09 48.06 -6.35
C GLY A 488 -3.68 47.48 -6.31
N ARG A 489 -3.01 47.47 -7.46
CA ARG A 489 -1.66 46.92 -7.59
C ARG A 489 -0.56 47.91 -7.20
N TRP A 490 -0.84 49.22 -7.21
CA TRP A 490 0.14 50.27 -6.98
C TRP A 490 0.37 50.56 -5.49
N ALA A 491 1.63 50.55 -5.08
CA ALA A 491 2.09 51.14 -3.83
C ALA A 491 2.73 52.51 -4.10
N ALA A 492 2.32 53.53 -3.37
CA ALA A 492 2.84 54.88 -3.53
C ALA A 492 3.92 55.20 -2.49
N VAL A 493 5.00 55.82 -2.94
CA VAL A 493 6.13 56.26 -2.11
C VAL A 493 6.30 57.76 -2.27
N GLN A 494 6.35 58.47 -1.14
CA GLN A 494 6.60 59.90 -1.15
C GLN A 494 8.07 60.19 -1.46
N TYR A 495 8.31 61.03 -2.47
CA TYR A 495 9.64 61.53 -2.82
C TYR A 495 10.18 62.48 -1.73
N THR A 496 11.48 62.39 -1.45
CA THR A 496 12.21 63.28 -0.54
C THR A 496 13.50 63.76 -1.20
N SER A 497 13.94 64.98 -0.88
CA SER A 497 15.17 65.56 -1.42
C SER A 497 16.44 64.80 -1.02
N ASP A 498 16.36 64.00 0.05
CA ASP A 498 17.43 63.09 0.47
C ASP A 498 17.34 61.78 -0.32
N SER A 499 18.02 61.73 -1.47
CA SER A 499 18.03 60.59 -2.39
C SER A 499 18.40 59.27 -1.69
N SER A 500 19.32 59.30 -0.72
CA SER A 500 19.75 58.10 0.00
C SER A 500 18.63 57.45 0.81
N LYS A 501 17.88 58.25 1.57
CA LYS A 501 16.73 57.79 2.36
C LYS A 501 15.55 57.38 1.50
N PHE A 502 15.34 58.05 0.36
CA PHE A 502 14.31 57.67 -0.59
C PHE A 502 14.58 56.30 -1.19
N GLU A 503 15.81 56.06 -1.64
CA GLU A 503 16.21 54.78 -2.22
C GLU A 503 16.09 53.64 -1.21
N GLU A 504 16.53 53.84 0.03
CA GLU A 504 16.37 52.86 1.12
C GLU A 504 14.89 52.55 1.36
N ARG A 505 14.03 53.57 1.40
CA ARG A 505 12.59 53.40 1.57
C ARG A 505 11.95 52.63 0.42
N LEU A 506 12.31 52.94 -0.82
CA LEU A 506 11.82 52.25 -2.01
C LEU A 506 12.30 50.80 -2.05
N GLN A 507 13.56 50.55 -1.68
CA GLN A 507 14.12 49.21 -1.54
C GLN A 507 13.37 48.41 -0.48
N ASN A 508 13.17 48.96 0.72
CA ASN A 508 12.45 48.28 1.81
C ASN A 508 10.99 47.98 1.44
N LEU A 509 10.32 48.89 0.72
CA LEU A 509 8.97 48.63 0.18
C LEU A 509 8.94 47.39 -0.72
N ILE A 510 9.85 47.34 -1.70
CA ILE A 510 9.89 46.23 -2.67
C ILE A 510 10.31 44.93 -1.98
N TRP A 511 11.40 44.98 -1.20
CA TRP A 511 12.05 43.82 -0.60
C TRP A 511 11.26 43.22 0.57
N GLU A 512 10.84 44.03 1.54
CA GLU A 512 10.24 43.54 2.80
C GLU A 512 8.72 43.37 2.72
N VAL A 513 8.02 44.13 1.85
CA VAL A 513 6.56 44.16 1.86
C VAL A 513 5.92 43.67 0.58
N LEU A 514 6.35 44.13 -0.59
CA LEU A 514 5.74 43.69 -1.85
C LEU A 514 6.17 42.27 -2.23
N ILE A 515 7.42 41.89 -1.97
CA ILE A 515 7.95 40.54 -2.26
C ILE A 515 8.08 39.71 -0.99
N ASP A 516 8.56 40.34 0.08
CA ASP A 516 8.91 39.67 1.34
C ASP A 516 9.91 38.53 1.13
N VAL A 517 11.08 38.88 0.59
CA VAL A 517 12.15 37.90 0.39
C VAL A 517 12.70 37.34 1.71
N PRO A 518 12.76 38.07 2.85
CA PRO A 518 13.11 37.45 4.14
C PRO A 518 12.22 36.23 4.46
N HIS A 519 10.92 36.34 4.17
CA HIS A 519 10.00 35.23 4.30
C HIS A 519 10.29 34.09 3.30
N LEU A 520 10.52 34.39 2.02
CA LEU A 520 10.93 33.37 1.03
C LEU A 520 12.22 32.62 1.44
N ASN A 521 13.20 33.34 1.99
CA ASN A 521 14.42 32.77 2.52
C ASN A 521 14.14 31.82 3.70
N SER A 522 13.15 32.13 4.55
CA SER A 522 12.74 31.25 5.66
C SER A 522 12.14 29.93 5.17
N ILE A 523 11.31 29.97 4.12
CA ILE A 523 10.73 28.79 3.47
C ILE A 523 11.83 27.88 2.92
N VAL A 524 12.80 28.47 2.20
CA VAL A 524 13.93 27.73 1.65
C VAL A 524 14.74 27.06 2.77
N LYS A 525 15.08 27.80 3.84
CA LYS A 525 15.81 27.24 5.00
C LYS A 525 15.05 26.10 5.67
N ARG A 526 13.73 26.22 5.81
CA ARG A 526 12.85 25.19 6.39
C ARG A 526 12.95 23.88 5.60
N ASP A 527 12.79 23.93 4.28
CA ASP A 527 12.76 22.71 3.45
C ASP A 527 14.15 22.10 3.22
N LEU A 528 15.21 22.90 3.35
CA LEU A 528 16.60 22.43 3.47
C LEU A 528 16.93 21.87 4.87
N ARG A 529 16.00 21.94 5.84
CA ARG A 529 16.18 21.51 7.24
C ARG A 529 17.33 22.23 7.96
N GLU A 530 17.60 23.48 7.57
CA GLU A 530 18.58 24.33 8.26
C GLU A 530 17.93 24.92 9.53
N LYS A 531 18.46 24.59 10.71
CA LYS A 531 17.97 25.16 11.97
C LYS A 531 18.41 26.61 12.12
N LEU A 532 17.46 27.50 12.39
CA LEU A 532 17.75 28.87 12.82
C LEU A 532 18.36 28.85 14.23
N GLN A 533 19.49 29.53 14.38
CA GLN A 533 20.14 29.68 15.67
C GLN A 533 19.41 30.73 16.52
N PRO A 534 19.40 30.63 17.86
CA PRO A 534 18.70 31.60 18.72
C PRO A 534 19.13 33.05 18.48
N TRP A 535 20.41 33.29 18.22
CA TRP A 535 20.92 34.64 17.90
C TRP A 535 20.43 35.16 16.56
N GLN A 536 20.17 34.28 15.58
CA GLN A 536 19.59 34.68 14.29
C GLN A 536 18.15 35.12 14.47
N ILE A 537 17.38 34.41 15.32
CA ILE A 537 16.01 34.79 15.67
C ILE A 537 16.01 36.15 16.39
N ALA A 538 16.91 36.34 17.36
CA ALA A 538 17.05 37.61 18.08
C ALA A 538 17.48 38.79 17.19
N ALA A 539 18.20 38.51 16.09
CA ALA A 539 18.62 39.52 15.11
C ALA A 539 17.51 39.93 14.13
N LEU A 540 16.40 39.17 14.05
CA LEU A 540 15.25 39.53 13.24
C LEU A 540 14.52 40.73 13.84
N SER A 541 13.81 41.50 13.01
CA SER A 541 12.95 42.55 13.50
C SER A 541 11.82 41.97 14.38
N PRO A 542 11.27 42.71 15.35
CA PRO A 542 10.17 42.22 16.19
C PRO A 542 8.98 41.69 15.37
N SER A 543 8.72 42.30 14.22
CA SER A 543 7.66 41.90 13.30
C SER A 543 7.93 40.57 12.59
N GLN A 544 9.20 40.26 12.30
CA GLN A 544 9.62 38.97 11.75
C GLN A 544 9.65 37.89 12.83
N GLN A 545 10.04 38.23 14.07
CA GLN A 545 10.03 37.28 15.19
C GLN A 545 8.61 36.78 15.50
N LYS A 546 7.62 37.67 15.55
CA LYS A 546 6.21 37.31 15.74
C LYS A 546 5.65 36.46 14.59
N ARG A 547 6.15 36.66 13.37
CA ARG A 547 5.73 35.93 12.17
C ARG A 547 6.42 34.59 11.98
N LEU A 548 7.59 34.37 12.59
CA LEU A 548 8.42 33.18 12.38
C LEU A 548 7.65 31.85 12.52
N ILE A 549 6.72 31.78 13.48
CA ILE A 549 5.88 30.60 13.74
C ILE A 549 4.95 30.33 12.54
N TRP A 550 4.30 31.37 12.05
CA TRP A 550 3.38 31.34 10.90
C TRP A 550 4.08 31.10 9.58
N ASP A 551 5.29 31.64 9.47
CA ASP A 551 6.11 31.57 8.28
C ASP A 551 6.70 30.17 8.06
N SER A 552 6.77 29.37 9.13
CA SER A 552 7.16 27.97 9.06
C SER A 552 6.06 27.08 8.47
N ALA A 553 4.79 27.49 8.50
CA ALA A 553 3.68 26.70 8.00
C ALA A 553 3.64 26.69 6.45
N THR A 554 3.40 25.50 5.90
CA THR A 554 3.24 25.31 4.45
C THR A 554 1.90 25.87 3.99
N LEU A 555 1.91 26.59 2.87
CA LEU A 555 0.68 26.99 2.20
C LEU A 555 0.08 25.77 1.48
N SER A 556 -1.20 25.50 1.70
CA SER A 556 -1.98 24.47 1.02
C SER A 556 -2.73 25.06 -0.17
N MET A 557 -2.97 24.23 -1.19
CA MET A 557 -3.79 24.59 -2.33
C MET A 557 -5.27 24.55 -2.00
N ASP A 558 -5.64 23.71 -1.04
CA ASP A 558 -7.00 23.55 -0.56
C ASP A 558 -7.00 23.66 0.96
N TYR A 559 -7.91 24.48 1.48
CA TYR A 559 -8.21 24.57 2.90
C TYR A 559 -9.70 24.41 3.13
N ILE A 560 -10.05 23.74 4.22
CA ILE A 560 -11.40 23.75 4.77
C ILE A 560 -11.40 24.76 5.91
N ILE A 561 -12.21 25.81 5.80
CA ILE A 561 -12.43 26.77 6.88
C ILE A 561 -13.73 26.40 7.56
N GLN A 562 -13.65 26.04 8.83
CA GLN A 562 -14.79 25.68 9.67
C GLN A 562 -15.04 26.81 10.66
N VAL A 563 -16.13 27.55 10.48
CA VAL A 563 -16.56 28.58 11.43
C VAL A 563 -17.41 27.92 12.49
N VAL A 564 -16.94 27.91 13.73
CA VAL A 564 -17.63 27.28 14.87
C VAL A 564 -18.19 28.38 15.75
N HIS A 565 -19.50 28.54 15.75
CA HIS A 565 -20.21 29.46 16.65
C HIS A 565 -20.45 28.76 17.97
N VAL A 566 -19.90 29.28 19.07
CA VAL A 566 -20.08 28.72 20.40
C VAL A 566 -21.05 29.57 21.20
N HIS A 567 -22.21 28.99 21.52
CA HIS A 567 -23.30 29.68 22.21
C HIS A 567 -23.33 29.29 23.68
N ASP A 568 -23.17 30.28 24.56
CA ASP A 568 -23.26 30.11 26.02
C ASP A 568 -24.73 29.95 26.49
N ASN A 569 -25.71 30.30 25.64
CA ASN A 569 -27.16 30.15 25.86
C ASN A 569 -27.95 30.16 24.52
N ALA A 570 -29.15 29.58 24.49
CA ALA A 570 -29.99 29.39 23.28
C ALA A 570 -30.51 30.68 22.58
N ASN A 571 -30.18 31.87 23.07
CA ASN A 571 -30.62 33.14 22.46
C ASN A 571 -29.57 33.66 21.47
N SER A 572 -29.60 33.17 20.23
CA SER A 572 -28.79 33.73 19.15
C SER A 572 -29.55 34.83 18.39
N SER A 573 -28.93 35.98 18.16
CA SER A 573 -29.28 36.82 17.01
C SER A 573 -28.54 36.28 15.78
N VAL A 574 -29.25 35.51 14.96
CA VAL A 574 -28.79 34.80 13.73
C VAL A 574 -28.22 35.76 12.66
N ILE A 575 -28.45 37.07 12.77
CA ILE A 575 -28.21 38.07 11.72
C ILE A 575 -26.71 38.33 11.49
N SER A 576 -25.87 38.36 12.53
CA SER A 576 -24.43 38.73 12.40
C SER A 576 -23.56 37.65 11.73
N SER A 577 -23.95 36.37 11.85
CA SER A 577 -23.21 35.25 11.23
C SER A 577 -23.24 35.30 9.69
N ASN A 578 -24.36 35.71 9.10
CA ASN A 578 -24.51 35.77 7.65
C ASN A 578 -23.57 36.79 6.99
N ASP A 579 -23.39 37.96 7.60
CA ASP A 579 -22.52 39.02 7.08
C ASP A 579 -21.05 38.60 7.12
N MET A 580 -20.62 37.95 8.21
CA MET A 580 -19.29 37.38 8.34
C MET A 580 -19.04 36.30 7.30
N MET A 581 -19.96 35.35 7.14
CA MET A 581 -19.85 34.27 6.16
C MET A 581 -19.80 34.82 4.72
N GLN A 582 -20.57 35.86 4.40
CA GLN A 582 -20.50 36.53 3.11
C GLN A 582 -19.14 37.21 2.89
N ALA A 583 -18.62 37.92 3.88
CA ALA A 583 -17.31 38.56 3.82
C ALA A 583 -16.18 37.53 3.59
N MET A 584 -16.22 36.41 4.30
CA MET A 584 -15.26 35.32 4.13
C MET A 584 -15.37 34.66 2.75
N ARG A 585 -16.58 34.44 2.23
CA ARG A 585 -16.77 33.90 0.86
C ARG A 585 -16.26 34.86 -0.22
N MET A 586 -16.44 36.17 -0.04
CA MET A 586 -15.87 37.17 -0.96
C MET A 586 -14.34 37.15 -0.91
N PHE A 587 -13.77 37.00 0.27
CA PHE A 587 -12.33 36.84 0.46
C PHE A 587 -11.80 35.56 -0.21
N ALA A 588 -12.46 34.43 0.00
CA ALA A 588 -12.14 33.15 -0.67
C ALA A 588 -12.17 33.26 -2.20
N LYS A 589 -13.21 33.89 -2.75
CA LYS A 589 -13.32 34.11 -4.20
C LYS A 589 -12.18 34.96 -4.77
N ARG A 590 -11.61 35.87 -3.99
CA ARG A 590 -10.44 36.65 -4.44
C ARG A 590 -9.13 35.86 -4.38
N LEU A 591 -9.03 34.89 -3.47
CA LEU A 591 -7.84 34.03 -3.31
C LEU A 591 -7.82 32.80 -4.21
N GLU A 592 -8.93 32.45 -4.86
CA GLU A 592 -9.06 31.32 -5.80
C GLU A 592 -7.87 31.13 -6.77
N PRO A 593 -7.20 32.17 -7.31
CA PRO A 593 -6.04 31.97 -8.20
C PRO A 593 -4.78 31.42 -7.51
N VAL A 594 -4.75 31.37 -6.18
CA VAL A 594 -3.60 30.95 -5.38
C VAL A 594 -3.95 29.78 -4.47
N THR A 595 -5.14 29.79 -3.86
CA THR A 595 -5.62 28.75 -2.94
C THR A 595 -7.14 28.72 -2.92
N HIS A 596 -7.71 27.53 -2.84
CA HIS A 596 -9.14 27.29 -2.76
C HIS A 596 -9.57 27.12 -1.30
N LEU A 597 -10.52 27.94 -0.86
CA LEU A 597 -11.00 27.96 0.51
C LEU A 597 -12.47 27.51 0.56
N GLN A 598 -12.70 26.31 1.09
CA GLN A 598 -14.06 25.81 1.32
C GLN A 598 -14.53 26.26 2.71
N ILE A 599 -15.53 27.14 2.74
CA ILE A 599 -16.03 27.70 4.01
C ILE A 599 -17.32 27.00 4.43
N SER A 600 -17.31 26.46 5.64
CA SER A 600 -18.45 25.86 6.33
C SER A 600 -18.71 26.57 7.66
N ALA A 601 -19.95 26.48 8.15
CA ALA A 601 -20.33 27.01 9.46
C ALA A 601 -21.03 25.91 10.26
N GLU A 602 -20.71 25.87 11.55
CA GLU A 602 -21.26 24.94 12.53
C GLU A 602 -21.59 25.71 13.81
N HIS A 603 -22.59 25.23 14.53
CA HIS A 603 -23.06 25.84 15.77
C HIS A 603 -22.97 24.81 16.89
N LEU A 604 -22.20 25.15 17.93
CA LEU A 604 -22.12 24.40 19.17
C LEU A 604 -23.05 25.07 20.20
N TRP A 605 -24.16 24.41 20.47
CA TRP A 605 -25.17 24.83 21.44
C TRP A 605 -24.90 24.17 22.80
N ASP A 606 -25.41 24.80 23.87
CA ASP A 606 -25.30 24.30 25.25
C ASP A 606 -23.84 24.09 25.70
N PHE A 607 -22.92 24.93 25.21
CA PHE A 607 -21.51 24.92 25.61
C PHE A 607 -21.26 26.00 26.66
N GLU A 608 -20.88 25.62 27.87
CA GLU A 608 -20.61 26.54 28.99
C GLU A 608 -19.29 27.31 28.78
N VAL A 609 -19.28 28.28 27.85
CA VAL A 609 -18.09 29.12 27.58
C VAL A 609 -17.70 29.93 28.81
N SER A 610 -18.68 30.27 29.65
CA SER A 610 -18.43 31.07 30.85
C SER A 610 -17.45 30.46 31.86
N ASN A 611 -17.21 29.14 31.81
CA ASN A 611 -16.22 28.47 32.68
C ASN A 611 -14.75 28.80 32.34
N PHE A 612 -14.48 29.39 31.18
CA PHE A 612 -13.13 29.70 30.70
C PHE A 612 -12.76 31.17 30.86
N PHE A 613 -13.68 32.02 31.30
CA PHE A 613 -13.41 33.43 31.50
C PHE A 613 -13.04 33.75 32.94
N GLU A 614 -12.15 34.72 33.10
CA GLU A 614 -11.76 35.28 34.38
C GLU A 614 -12.18 36.74 34.45
N ASP A 615 -12.48 37.24 35.65
CA ASP A 615 -12.67 38.66 35.87
C ASP A 615 -11.32 39.31 36.22
N ASP A 616 -10.86 40.22 35.37
CA ASP A 616 -9.68 41.04 35.63
C ASP A 616 -9.90 41.97 36.84
N VAL A 617 -8.83 42.57 37.36
CA VAL A 617 -8.87 43.51 38.51
C VAL A 617 -9.79 44.71 38.27
N GLN A 618 -10.12 44.99 37.00
CA GLN A 618 -11.03 46.04 36.56
C GLN A 618 -12.48 45.55 36.36
N GLY A 619 -12.79 44.29 36.68
CA GLY A 619 -14.09 43.65 36.43
C GLY A 619 -14.37 43.39 34.95
N ARG A 620 -13.32 43.21 34.14
CA ARG A 620 -13.43 42.90 32.71
C ARG A 620 -13.39 41.39 32.53
N ILE A 621 -14.27 40.86 31.67
CA ILE A 621 -14.27 39.45 31.29
C ILE A 621 -13.09 39.21 30.35
N THR A 622 -12.08 38.51 30.85
CA THR A 622 -10.86 38.20 30.11
C THR A 622 -10.77 36.72 29.76
N LEU A 623 -10.15 36.44 28.62
CA LEU A 623 -9.72 35.11 28.22
C LEU A 623 -8.20 35.10 28.13
N SER A 624 -7.55 34.45 29.10
CA SER A 624 -6.10 34.28 29.14
C SER A 624 -5.64 33.22 28.13
N GLN A 625 -4.35 33.23 27.77
CA GLN A 625 -3.81 32.20 26.87
C GLN A 625 -3.95 30.76 27.40
N PRO A 626 -3.66 30.45 28.68
CA PRO A 626 -3.86 29.10 29.22
C PRO A 626 -5.32 28.63 29.14
N GLU A 627 -6.28 29.52 29.44
CA GLU A 627 -7.70 29.19 29.32
C GLU A 627 -8.16 29.10 27.86
N THR A 628 -7.53 29.85 26.95
CA THR A 628 -7.72 29.67 25.51
C THR A 628 -7.32 28.25 25.08
N GLU A 629 -6.15 27.76 25.49
CA GLU A 629 -5.71 26.39 25.19
C GLU A 629 -6.68 25.33 25.75
N ARG A 630 -7.20 25.58 26.97
CA ARG A 630 -8.20 24.71 27.60
C ARG A 630 -9.53 24.72 26.83
N LEU A 631 -10.01 25.89 26.42
CA LEU A 631 -11.20 26.08 25.60
C LEU A 631 -11.06 25.33 24.27
N LEU A 632 -9.94 25.49 23.58
CA LEU A 632 -9.67 24.81 22.30
C LEU A 632 -9.74 23.29 22.44
N LYS A 633 -9.16 22.74 23.52
CA LYS A 633 -9.17 21.30 23.79
C LYS A 633 -10.58 20.77 24.06
N GLU A 634 -11.40 21.51 24.80
CA GLU A 634 -12.78 21.12 25.08
C GLU A 634 -13.63 21.18 23.81
N VAL A 635 -13.52 22.26 23.02
CA VAL A 635 -14.21 22.39 21.74
C VAL A 635 -13.83 21.25 20.79
N ASP A 636 -12.54 20.94 20.66
CA ASP A 636 -12.08 19.83 19.81
C ASP A 636 -12.61 18.47 20.28
N SER A 637 -12.87 18.28 21.58
CA SER A 637 -13.44 17.03 22.09
C SER A 637 -14.90 16.82 21.70
N GLN A 638 -15.63 17.91 21.45
CA GLN A 638 -17.05 17.88 21.10
C GLN A 638 -17.29 17.92 19.58
N LEU A 639 -16.34 18.43 18.80
CA LEU A 639 -16.39 18.40 17.35
C LEU A 639 -16.08 16.99 16.83
N GLN A 640 -17.02 16.36 16.13
CA GLN A 640 -16.75 15.12 15.39
C GLN A 640 -15.84 15.44 14.20
N THR A 641 -14.53 15.26 14.34
CA THR A 641 -13.60 15.51 13.24
C THR A 641 -13.70 14.38 12.22
N VAL A 642 -14.27 14.69 11.05
CA VAL A 642 -14.14 13.82 9.87
C VAL A 642 -12.67 13.89 9.42
N GLU A 643 -12.05 12.73 9.23
CA GLU A 643 -10.70 12.65 8.67
C GLU A 643 -10.72 13.26 7.25
N SER A 644 -10.04 14.40 7.10
CA SER A 644 -9.96 15.16 5.85
C SER A 644 -8.55 15.07 5.29
N SER A 645 -8.44 14.87 3.97
CA SER A 645 -7.17 14.94 3.24
C SER A 645 -6.62 16.38 3.12
N PHE A 646 -7.44 17.39 3.41
CA PHE A 646 -7.08 18.81 3.37
C PHE A 646 -6.97 19.40 4.78
N PRO A 647 -6.05 20.36 5.00
CA PRO A 647 -5.93 21.05 6.28
C PRO A 647 -7.22 21.83 6.62
N VAL A 648 -7.65 21.65 7.86
CA VAL A 648 -8.84 22.31 8.42
C VAL A 648 -8.41 23.45 9.33
N LEU A 649 -8.86 24.67 9.04
CA LEU A 649 -8.66 25.85 9.89
C LEU A 649 -9.98 26.21 10.57
N LYS A 650 -9.98 26.26 11.90
CA LYS A 650 -11.18 26.52 12.70
C LYS A 650 -11.24 27.98 13.13
N ILE A 651 -12.33 28.69 12.84
CA ILE A 651 -12.59 30.02 13.39
C ILE A 651 -13.65 29.87 14.47
N LEU A 652 -13.21 29.91 15.72
CA LEU A 652 -14.07 29.85 16.88
C LEU A 652 -14.62 31.24 17.18
N LEU A 653 -15.93 31.44 17.01
CA LEU A 653 -16.62 32.66 17.39
C LEU A 653 -17.33 32.48 18.72
N ILE A 654 -16.91 33.25 19.72
CA ILE A 654 -17.56 33.29 21.04
C ILE A 654 -18.80 34.18 20.94
N GLU A 655 -19.98 33.56 21.00
CA GLU A 655 -21.29 34.23 20.93
C GLU A 655 -21.75 34.60 22.36
N LYS A 656 -21.13 35.64 22.93
CA LYS A 656 -21.51 36.24 24.21
C LYS A 656 -22.01 37.67 24.02
N SER A 657 -23.02 38.08 24.79
CA SER A 657 -23.61 39.43 24.76
C SER A 657 -22.75 40.48 25.46
N GLU A 658 -21.82 40.05 26.31
CA GLU A 658 -20.87 40.90 27.03
C GLU A 658 -19.53 40.95 26.28
N PRO A 659 -18.82 42.09 26.32
CA PRO A 659 -17.54 42.23 25.65
C PRO A 659 -16.47 41.35 26.32
N VAL A 660 -15.77 40.56 25.51
CA VAL A 660 -14.68 39.69 25.95
C VAL A 660 -13.34 40.30 25.51
N VAL A 661 -12.40 40.39 26.45
CA VAL A 661 -11.02 40.83 26.21
C VAL A 661 -10.12 39.60 26.14
N MET A 662 -9.44 39.39 25.01
CA MET A 662 -8.41 38.35 24.94
C MET A 662 -7.07 38.92 25.35
N LEU A 663 -6.25 38.13 26.02
CA LEU A 663 -4.90 38.51 26.42
C LEU A 663 -3.87 37.73 25.61
N ASP A 664 -2.87 38.42 25.09
CA ASP A 664 -1.75 37.78 24.40
C ASP A 664 -0.72 37.15 25.37
N THR A 665 0.35 36.57 24.84
CA THR A 665 1.45 35.97 25.63
C THR A 665 2.13 36.96 26.59
N PHE A 666 2.01 38.26 26.34
CA PHE A 666 2.59 39.34 27.12
C PHE A 666 1.56 40.01 28.05
N GLY A 667 0.31 39.55 28.04
CA GLY A 667 -0.79 40.12 28.81
C GLY A 667 -1.36 41.41 28.21
N GLU A 668 -1.07 41.71 26.93
CA GLU A 668 -1.65 42.84 26.22
C GLU A 668 -3.05 42.50 25.67
N ASP A 669 -3.93 43.50 25.66
CA ASP A 669 -5.29 43.37 25.14
C ASP A 669 -5.26 43.07 23.62
N SER A 670 -5.79 41.91 23.24
CA SER A 670 -5.95 41.47 21.87
C SER A 670 -7.42 41.37 21.46
N ARG A 671 -7.69 41.65 20.18
CA ARG A 671 -9.02 41.55 19.57
C ARG A 671 -9.32 40.14 19.04
N GLY A 672 -8.38 39.19 19.17
CA GLY A 672 -8.45 37.85 18.63
C GLY A 672 -7.13 37.11 18.82
N ILE A 673 -7.17 35.78 18.94
CA ILE A 673 -5.96 34.96 19.04
C ILE A 673 -5.95 34.01 17.84
N ALA A 674 -4.89 34.07 17.02
CA ALA A 674 -4.64 33.08 15.99
C ALA A 674 -3.72 31.99 16.54
N VAL A 675 -4.02 30.72 16.27
CA VAL A 675 -3.20 29.56 16.63
C VAL A 675 -2.71 28.84 15.37
N ALA A 676 -1.39 28.74 15.22
CA ALA A 676 -0.76 28.14 14.06
C ALA A 676 -1.23 26.70 13.85
N SER A 677 -1.52 26.32 12.61
CA SER A 677 -2.03 25.00 12.20
C SER A 677 -3.40 24.57 12.76
N TRP A 678 -4.02 25.35 13.66
CA TRP A 678 -5.35 25.06 14.20
C TRP A 678 -6.40 26.04 13.67
N GLY A 679 -6.16 27.35 13.75
CA GLY A 679 -7.16 28.36 13.39
C GLY A 679 -7.10 29.63 14.22
N ALA A 680 -8.25 30.14 14.68
CA ALA A 680 -8.32 31.35 15.50
C ALA A 680 -9.54 31.37 16.43
N VAL A 681 -9.41 32.08 17.55
CA VAL A 681 -10.48 32.40 18.50
C VAL A 681 -10.76 33.90 18.41
N ILE A 682 -12.02 34.25 18.16
CA ILE A 682 -12.48 35.64 18.01
C ILE A 682 -13.71 35.88 18.89
N PRO A 683 -13.82 37.05 19.55
CA PRO A 683 -15.00 37.39 20.30
C PRO A 683 -15.99 38.09 19.38
N ARG A 684 -17.29 37.84 19.58
CA ARG A 684 -18.31 38.61 18.85
C ARG A 684 -18.19 40.10 19.16
N ILE A 685 -18.16 40.45 20.44
CA ILE A 685 -18.07 41.83 20.93
C ILE A 685 -16.74 41.98 21.67
N SER A 686 -15.95 42.99 21.29
CA SER A 686 -14.71 43.32 21.98
C SER A 686 -14.86 44.60 22.80
N LEU A 687 -13.87 44.92 23.63
CA LEU A 687 -13.90 46.10 24.49
C LEU A 687 -14.06 47.39 23.69
N GLY A 688 -15.03 48.21 24.07
CA GLY A 688 -15.36 49.46 23.39
C GLY A 688 -16.34 49.31 22.22
N GLU A 689 -16.86 48.10 21.96
CA GLU A 689 -17.91 47.85 20.98
C GLU A 689 -19.26 47.56 21.65
N THR A 690 -20.33 47.87 20.93
CA THR A 690 -21.73 47.51 21.24
C THR A 690 -22.20 46.42 20.27
N GLU A 691 -23.34 45.80 20.51
CA GLU A 691 -23.91 44.79 19.61
C GLU A 691 -24.06 45.28 18.16
N GLU A 692 -24.39 46.56 17.96
CA GLU A 692 -24.57 47.15 16.62
C GLU A 692 -23.24 47.57 15.97
N SER A 693 -22.22 47.88 16.76
CA SER A 693 -20.91 48.31 16.25
C SER A 693 -19.90 47.18 16.14
N ALA A 694 -20.27 45.96 16.52
CA ALA A 694 -19.38 44.81 16.52
C ALA A 694 -18.95 44.43 15.10
N GLN A 695 -17.66 44.14 14.91
CA GLN A 695 -17.08 43.78 13.60
C GLN A 695 -16.45 42.38 13.59
N PRO A 696 -17.20 41.29 13.88
CA PRO A 696 -16.66 39.94 13.88
C PRO A 696 -16.09 39.53 12.51
N ALA A 697 -16.70 40.01 11.41
CA ALA A 697 -16.21 39.79 10.06
C ALA A 697 -14.79 40.33 9.83
N ALA A 698 -14.49 41.53 10.32
CA ALA A 698 -13.16 42.12 10.18
C ALA A 698 -12.09 41.33 10.95
N ARG A 699 -12.44 40.81 12.14
CA ARG A 699 -11.56 39.95 12.95
C ARG A 699 -11.31 38.61 12.29
N ALA A 700 -12.36 37.96 11.78
CA ALA A 700 -12.25 36.70 11.06
C ALA A 700 -11.33 36.84 9.83
N LEU A 701 -11.48 37.93 9.06
CA LEU A 701 -10.60 38.23 7.94
C LEU A 701 -9.16 38.50 8.38
N ALA A 702 -8.94 39.25 9.46
CA ALA A 702 -7.60 39.47 10.02
C ALA A 702 -6.94 38.16 10.46
N ALA A 703 -7.69 37.29 11.15
CA ALA A 703 -7.21 35.97 11.53
C ALA A 703 -6.80 35.12 10.33
N LEU A 704 -7.63 35.07 9.27
CA LEU A 704 -7.29 34.37 8.03
C LEU A 704 -6.05 34.94 7.35
N ARG A 705 -5.87 36.26 7.39
CA ARG A 705 -4.69 36.93 6.84
C ARG A 705 -3.41 36.55 7.58
N VAL A 706 -3.47 36.43 8.91
CA VAL A 706 -2.35 35.91 9.70
C VAL A 706 -2.09 34.42 9.41
N LEU A 707 -3.15 33.59 9.41
CA LEU A 707 -3.06 32.14 9.19
C LEU A 707 -2.47 31.76 7.83
N LEU A 708 -2.78 32.53 6.79
CA LEU A 708 -2.25 32.37 5.43
C LEU A 708 -0.95 33.15 5.20
N GLY A 709 -0.44 33.86 6.23
CA GLY A 709 0.79 34.64 6.23
C GLY A 709 0.82 35.80 5.22
N MET A 710 -0.32 36.51 5.10
CA MET A 710 -0.46 37.76 4.35
C MET A 710 -0.17 39.01 5.18
N ASP A 711 -0.37 38.95 6.50
CA ASP A 711 -0.20 40.13 7.34
C ASP A 711 1.26 40.37 7.67
N SER A 712 1.77 41.49 7.16
CA SER A 712 3.01 42.08 7.63
C SER A 712 2.71 43.20 8.60
N GLU A 713 3.22 43.15 9.85
CA GLU A 713 3.25 44.35 10.70
C GLU A 713 3.96 45.46 9.90
N LEU A 714 3.21 46.52 9.58
CA LEU A 714 3.70 47.66 8.82
C LEU A 714 4.33 48.67 9.79
N SER A 715 5.36 49.39 9.35
CA SER A 715 5.90 50.50 10.14
C SER A 715 4.80 51.55 10.39
N ALA A 716 4.86 52.25 11.52
CA ALA A 716 3.94 53.35 11.85
C ALA A 716 3.93 54.48 10.79
N THR A 717 4.96 54.56 9.95
CA THR A 717 5.07 55.52 8.85
C THR A 717 4.37 55.07 7.56
N TRP A 718 3.75 53.89 7.55
CA TRP A 718 3.08 53.31 6.39
C TRP A 718 1.58 53.34 6.62
N LYS A 719 0.83 53.71 5.60
CA LYS A 719 -0.63 53.70 5.63
C LYS A 719 -1.15 52.65 4.66
N ARG A 720 -2.20 51.95 5.07
CA ARG A 720 -2.87 50.96 4.25
C ARG A 720 -4.38 51.17 4.34
N ASP A 721 -5.06 50.98 3.22
CA ASP A 721 -6.51 51.03 3.19
C ASP A 721 -7.16 49.83 3.89
N PRO A 722 -8.31 50.01 4.56
CA PRO A 722 -9.05 48.93 5.23
C PRO A 722 -9.79 48.09 4.18
N VAL A 723 -9.05 47.24 3.47
CA VAL A 723 -9.57 46.32 2.47
C VAL A 723 -9.23 44.87 2.85
N PRO A 724 -10.17 43.93 2.68
CA PRO A 724 -9.94 42.52 2.97
C PRO A 724 -8.70 41.93 2.28
N LEU A 725 -8.50 42.27 1.00
CA LEU A 725 -7.37 41.81 0.19
C LEU A 725 -7.06 42.82 -0.92
N ALA A 726 -5.80 43.27 -0.98
CA ALA A 726 -5.29 44.12 -2.05
C ALA A 726 -4.63 43.28 -3.16
N ASP A 727 -4.60 43.80 -4.40
CA ASP A 727 -4.13 43.00 -5.54
C ASP A 727 -2.63 42.65 -5.44
N TRP A 728 -1.82 43.55 -4.87
CA TRP A 728 -0.39 43.28 -4.64
C TRP A 728 -0.14 42.14 -3.64
N GLU A 729 -1.07 41.90 -2.70
CA GLU A 729 -0.96 40.79 -1.75
C GLU A 729 -1.21 39.44 -2.40
N ILE A 730 -2.12 39.41 -3.39
CA ILE A 730 -2.41 38.21 -4.16
C ILE A 730 -1.16 37.81 -4.97
N GLU A 731 -0.49 38.78 -5.60
CA GLU A 731 0.75 38.52 -6.33
C GLU A 731 1.88 38.08 -5.41
N ARG A 732 2.01 38.69 -4.22
CA ARG A 732 2.97 38.24 -3.19
C ARG A 732 2.69 36.81 -2.75
N LEU A 733 1.44 36.48 -2.46
CA LEU A 733 1.04 35.11 -2.10
C LEU A 733 1.27 34.11 -3.23
N ARG A 734 1.01 34.51 -4.47
CA ARG A 734 1.27 33.67 -5.64
C ARG A 734 2.75 33.34 -5.77
N LEU A 735 3.63 34.33 -5.59
CA LEU A 735 5.08 34.11 -5.55
C LEU A 735 5.47 33.16 -4.42
N ARG A 736 4.96 33.38 -3.20
CA ARG A 736 5.16 32.47 -2.06
C ARG A 736 4.74 31.05 -2.42
N ALA A 737 3.54 30.87 -2.98
CA ALA A 737 3.00 29.58 -3.36
C ALA A 737 3.89 28.87 -4.39
N ILE A 738 4.38 29.57 -5.41
CA ILE A 738 5.30 28.99 -6.41
C ILE A 738 6.55 28.42 -5.73
N VAL A 739 7.19 29.22 -4.86
CA VAL A 739 8.43 28.82 -4.18
C VAL A 739 8.19 27.68 -3.19
N ASP A 740 7.16 27.80 -2.36
CA ASP A 740 6.81 26.82 -1.33
C ASP A 740 6.46 25.46 -1.95
N ASN A 741 5.62 25.43 -2.98
CA ASN A 741 5.23 24.19 -3.64
C ASN A 741 6.40 23.51 -4.36
N ALA A 742 7.25 24.29 -5.05
CA ALA A 742 8.42 23.77 -5.72
C ALA A 742 9.46 23.20 -4.73
N MET A 743 9.75 23.93 -3.65
CA MET A 743 10.67 23.47 -2.60
C MET A 743 10.16 22.21 -1.91
N ARG A 744 8.85 22.15 -1.63
CA ARG A 744 8.23 20.99 -1.00
C ARG A 744 8.29 19.76 -1.88
N ALA A 745 7.92 19.88 -3.16
CA ALA A 745 8.03 18.78 -4.12
C ALA A 745 9.47 18.26 -4.22
N LYS A 746 10.46 19.18 -4.32
CA LYS A 746 11.89 18.84 -4.33
C LYS A 746 12.28 18.06 -3.07
N SER A 747 11.90 18.55 -1.90
CA SER A 747 12.22 17.93 -0.61
C SER A 747 11.56 16.56 -0.44
N ALA A 748 10.31 16.39 -0.90
CA ALA A 748 9.58 15.13 -0.82
C ALA A 748 10.20 14.02 -1.69
N VAL A 749 10.49 14.31 -2.97
CA VAL A 749 11.16 13.35 -3.88
C VAL A 749 12.58 13.05 -3.40
N HIS A 750 13.31 14.05 -2.89
CA HIS A 750 14.63 13.83 -2.30
C HIS A 750 14.56 12.96 -1.04
N ALA A 751 13.55 13.14 -0.19
CA ALA A 751 13.32 12.29 0.97
C ALA A 751 13.03 10.84 0.55
N LEU A 752 12.26 10.62 -0.51
CA LEU A 752 12.02 9.30 -1.08
C LEU A 752 13.33 8.65 -1.57
N LYS A 753 14.17 9.38 -2.30
CA LYS A 753 15.52 8.90 -2.70
C LYS A 753 16.38 8.53 -1.49
N ALA A 754 16.48 9.44 -0.52
CA ALA A 754 17.25 9.22 0.71
C ALA A 754 16.75 8.00 1.51
N LEU A 755 15.44 7.73 1.49
CA LEU A 755 14.85 6.54 2.10
C LEU A 755 15.35 5.26 1.42
N THR A 756 15.42 5.24 0.08
CA THR A 756 15.94 4.08 -0.68
C THR A 756 17.42 3.81 -0.46
N GLU A 757 18.21 4.85 -0.17
CA GLU A 757 19.64 4.72 0.13
C GLU A 757 19.88 4.25 1.57
N LYS A 758 19.11 4.76 2.54
CA LYS A 758 19.27 4.41 3.96
C LYS A 758 18.66 3.06 4.31
N ILE A 759 17.52 2.71 3.71
CA ILE A 759 16.80 1.46 4.02
C ILE A 759 16.98 0.49 2.86
N THR A 760 17.81 -0.53 3.07
CA THR A 760 18.13 -1.50 2.00
C THR A 760 16.94 -2.35 1.55
N ASN A 761 15.92 -2.52 2.40
CA ASN A 761 14.77 -3.40 2.11
C ASN A 761 13.48 -2.65 1.75
N VAL A 762 13.53 -1.33 1.51
CA VAL A 762 12.33 -0.60 1.06
C VAL A 762 12.01 -0.98 -0.40
N VAL A 763 10.74 -1.31 -0.63
CA VAL A 763 10.22 -1.64 -1.96
C VAL A 763 9.55 -0.40 -2.54
N ILE A 764 9.98 0.01 -3.73
CA ILE A 764 9.34 1.08 -4.50
C ILE A 764 8.54 0.41 -5.62
N GLY A 765 7.22 0.46 -5.51
CA GLY A 765 6.32 -0.04 -6.55
C GLY A 765 6.25 0.90 -7.76
N ASP A 766 5.77 0.38 -8.89
CA ASP A 766 5.62 1.16 -10.12
C ASP A 766 4.71 2.37 -9.96
N ASP A 767 3.65 2.29 -9.15
CA ASP A 767 2.75 3.42 -8.88
C ASP A 767 3.49 4.58 -8.16
N VAL A 768 4.25 4.26 -7.11
CA VAL A 768 5.03 5.26 -6.37
C VAL A 768 6.07 5.92 -7.27
N ALA A 769 6.74 5.12 -8.11
CA ALA A 769 7.70 5.63 -9.09
C ALA A 769 7.03 6.50 -10.17
N ALA A 770 5.86 6.11 -10.67
CA ALA A 770 5.11 6.89 -11.66
C ALA A 770 4.68 8.25 -11.09
N LYS A 771 4.17 8.29 -9.85
CA LYS A 771 3.82 9.53 -9.15
C LYS A 771 5.03 10.45 -8.96
N ALA A 772 6.16 9.90 -8.53
CA ALA A 772 7.41 10.66 -8.38
C ALA A 772 7.92 11.23 -9.73
N ASN A 773 7.89 10.43 -10.80
CA ASN A 773 8.28 10.87 -12.15
C ASN A 773 7.37 11.99 -12.66
N GLN A 774 6.06 11.82 -12.50
CA GLN A 774 5.09 12.82 -12.91
C GLN A 774 5.23 14.11 -12.09
N ALA A 775 5.53 14.01 -10.78
CA ALA A 775 5.84 15.15 -9.94
C ALA A 775 7.05 15.94 -10.45
N VAL A 776 8.17 15.27 -10.73
CA VAL A 776 9.39 15.90 -11.27
C VAL A 776 9.10 16.59 -12.60
N LYS A 777 8.38 15.91 -13.51
CA LYS A 777 7.99 16.47 -14.80
C LYS A 777 7.13 17.73 -14.65
N LEU A 778 6.06 17.68 -13.86
CA LEU A 778 5.13 18.80 -13.71
C LEU A 778 5.78 20.03 -13.08
N VAL A 779 6.61 19.85 -12.05
CA VAL A 779 7.33 20.96 -11.41
C VAL A 779 8.36 21.56 -12.36
N THR A 780 9.09 20.73 -13.10
CA THR A 780 10.10 21.21 -14.06
C THR A 780 9.45 21.97 -15.23
N GLU A 781 8.34 21.47 -15.76
CA GLU A 781 7.54 22.18 -16.77
C GLU A 781 6.92 23.47 -16.21
N GLY A 782 6.47 23.46 -14.95
CA GLY A 782 5.89 24.64 -14.31
C GLY A 782 6.90 25.76 -14.06
N LEU A 783 8.19 25.41 -13.92
CA LEU A 783 9.32 26.33 -13.73
C LEU A 783 10.12 26.61 -15.01
N SER A 784 9.71 26.07 -16.16
CA SER A 784 10.49 26.21 -17.41
C SER A 784 10.54 27.64 -17.94
N ASP A 785 9.49 28.42 -17.66
CA ASP A 785 9.41 29.86 -17.98
C ASP A 785 9.57 30.69 -16.68
N PRO A 786 10.73 31.32 -16.45
CA PRO A 786 10.96 32.16 -15.28
C PRO A 786 10.08 33.41 -15.25
N GLU A 787 9.57 33.89 -16.40
CA GLU A 787 8.74 35.09 -16.45
C GLU A 787 7.30 34.82 -16.03
N ALA A 788 6.79 33.62 -16.33
CA ALA A 788 5.41 33.23 -16.05
C ALA A 788 5.31 31.80 -15.49
N PRO A 789 5.75 31.55 -14.24
CA PRO A 789 5.67 30.23 -13.63
C PRO A 789 4.23 29.74 -13.50
N GLN A 790 3.98 28.48 -13.84
CA GLN A 790 2.65 27.87 -13.83
C GLN A 790 2.36 27.23 -12.48
N LEU A 791 1.69 28.00 -11.59
CA LEU A 791 1.38 27.56 -10.23
C LEU A 791 0.59 26.23 -10.20
N ASP A 792 -0.41 26.06 -11.05
CA ASP A 792 -1.26 24.86 -11.08
C ASP A 792 -0.47 23.57 -11.35
N LYS A 793 0.52 23.63 -12.24
CA LYS A 793 1.40 22.48 -12.53
C LYS A 793 2.32 22.18 -11.35
N ILE A 794 2.90 23.22 -10.74
CA ILE A 794 3.81 23.08 -9.59
C ILE A 794 3.04 22.52 -8.39
N ALA A 795 1.82 22.99 -8.17
CA ALA A 795 0.88 22.50 -7.18
C ALA A 795 0.57 21.01 -7.34
N ALA A 796 0.14 20.61 -8.54
CA ALA A 796 -0.14 19.21 -8.86
C ALA A 796 1.11 18.32 -8.76
N GLY A 797 2.29 18.86 -9.10
CA GLY A 797 3.55 18.17 -8.91
C GLY A 797 3.89 17.95 -7.43
N ARG A 798 3.62 18.93 -6.56
CA ARG A 798 3.77 18.76 -5.10
C ARG A 798 2.84 17.69 -4.55
N THR A 799 1.54 17.71 -4.90
CA THR A 799 0.58 16.73 -4.36
C THR A 799 1.02 15.31 -4.70
N LEU A 800 1.43 15.06 -5.95
CA LEU A 800 1.96 13.76 -6.38
C LEU A 800 3.26 13.37 -5.65
N ALA A 801 4.14 14.33 -5.36
CA ALA A 801 5.36 14.07 -4.60
C ALA A 801 5.06 13.68 -3.14
N ASP A 802 4.14 14.40 -2.48
CA ASP A 802 3.71 14.10 -1.11
C ASP A 802 2.95 12.76 -1.05
N GLU A 803 2.10 12.45 -2.03
CA GLU A 803 1.43 11.14 -2.17
C GLU A 803 2.42 9.99 -2.38
N ALA A 804 3.45 10.20 -3.21
CA ALA A 804 4.48 9.19 -3.42
C ALA A 804 5.26 8.91 -2.13
N LEU A 805 5.61 9.95 -1.36
CA LEU A 805 6.37 9.82 -0.11
C LEU A 805 5.54 9.20 1.02
N SER A 806 4.24 9.47 1.08
CA SER A 806 3.32 8.97 2.11
C SER A 806 2.60 7.69 1.71
N HIS A 807 2.94 7.10 0.56
CA HIS A 807 2.22 5.95 0.03
C HIS A 807 2.27 4.74 0.99
N PRO A 808 1.11 4.12 1.33
CA PRO A 808 1.04 3.02 2.31
C PRO A 808 1.97 1.83 2.00
N SER A 809 2.23 1.56 0.71
CA SER A 809 3.11 0.46 0.29
C SER A 809 4.55 0.59 0.79
N LEU A 810 5.01 1.81 1.07
CA LEU A 810 6.37 2.05 1.59
C LEU A 810 6.55 1.50 3.00
N LEU A 811 5.48 1.47 3.80
CA LEU A 811 5.48 0.94 5.17
C LEU A 811 5.07 -0.54 5.20
N ALA A 812 4.11 -0.94 4.36
CA ALA A 812 3.59 -2.31 4.35
C ALA A 812 4.66 -3.36 3.99
N MET A 813 5.66 -3.00 3.19
CA MET A 813 6.76 -3.90 2.79
C MET A 813 8.06 -3.68 3.56
N LEU A 814 8.04 -2.91 4.66
CA LEU A 814 9.25 -2.63 5.45
C LEU A 814 9.72 -3.84 6.29
N TYR A 815 9.02 -4.96 6.21
CA TYR A 815 9.23 -6.11 7.08
C TYR A 815 10.32 -7.05 6.55
N PHE A 816 11.47 -6.95 7.19
CA PHE A 816 12.34 -8.01 7.72
C PHE A 816 13.76 -7.44 7.74
N PRO A 817 14.35 -7.15 8.92
CA PRO A 817 15.76 -6.81 9.01
C PRO A 817 16.58 -7.94 8.39
N LYS A 818 17.64 -7.60 7.64
CA LYS A 818 18.50 -8.61 6.96
C LYS A 818 18.97 -9.72 7.92
N ASP A 819 19.16 -9.38 9.19
CA ASP A 819 19.58 -10.31 10.24
C ASP A 819 18.53 -11.39 10.53
N GLN A 820 17.23 -11.04 10.47
CA GLN A 820 16.14 -12.02 10.60
C GLN A 820 15.86 -12.76 9.30
N THR A 821 16.06 -12.10 8.16
CA THR A 821 16.00 -12.74 6.84
C THR A 821 16.98 -13.91 6.73
N MET A 822 18.21 -13.74 7.25
CA MET A 822 19.19 -14.84 7.31
C MET A 822 18.75 -15.97 8.24
N ALA A 823 18.11 -15.65 9.38
CA ALA A 823 17.57 -16.67 10.29
C ALA A 823 16.45 -17.51 9.67
N VAL A 824 15.65 -16.92 8.77
CA VAL A 824 14.60 -17.64 8.01
C VAL A 824 15.19 -18.45 6.86
N TYR A 825 16.23 -17.95 6.18
CA TYR A 825 16.85 -18.65 5.06
C TYR A 825 17.85 -19.74 5.47
N LEU A 826 18.47 -19.64 6.65
CA LEU A 826 19.47 -20.61 7.12
C LEU A 826 18.91 -22.06 7.21
N PRO A 827 17.71 -22.32 7.78
CA PRO A 827 17.14 -23.67 7.82
C PRO A 827 16.76 -24.22 6.45
N ILE A 828 16.49 -23.36 5.46
CA ILE A 828 16.15 -23.73 4.08
C ILE A 828 17.43 -24.03 3.27
N MET A 829 18.50 -23.27 3.51
CA MET A 829 19.76 -23.35 2.76
C MET A 829 20.78 -24.34 3.34
N LEU A 830 20.80 -24.52 4.66
CA LEU A 830 21.76 -25.43 5.31
C LEU A 830 21.63 -26.90 4.82
N PRO A 831 20.42 -27.46 4.62
CA PRO A 831 20.26 -28.81 4.10
C PRO A 831 20.70 -28.99 2.65
N THR A 832 20.77 -27.91 1.85
CA THR A 832 21.24 -27.96 0.45
C THR A 832 22.73 -27.64 0.33
N LEU A 833 23.28 -26.78 1.20
CA LEU A 833 24.70 -26.46 1.29
C LEU A 833 25.55 -27.64 1.78
N ILE A 834 25.08 -28.40 2.78
CA ILE A 834 25.85 -29.54 3.33
C ILE A 834 26.15 -30.61 2.26
N PRO A 835 25.16 -31.11 1.48
CA PRO A 835 25.42 -32.04 0.38
C PRO A 835 26.25 -31.43 -0.76
N LEU A 836 26.09 -30.13 -1.04
CA LEU A 836 26.86 -29.43 -2.07
C LEU A 836 28.35 -29.37 -1.71
N ILE A 837 28.66 -28.94 -0.49
CA ILE A 837 30.04 -28.89 0.04
C ILE A 837 30.62 -30.31 0.08
N GLY A 838 29.85 -31.29 0.57
CA GLY A 838 30.26 -32.70 0.56
C GLY A 838 30.59 -33.21 -0.85
N SER A 839 29.78 -32.84 -1.85
CA SER A 839 30.01 -33.21 -3.25
C SER A 839 31.25 -32.53 -3.84
N ILE A 840 31.48 -31.25 -3.53
CA ILE A 840 32.68 -30.51 -3.96
C ILE A 840 33.94 -31.10 -3.33
N VAL A 841 33.94 -31.37 -2.02
CA VAL A 841 35.07 -31.98 -1.31
C VAL A 841 35.40 -33.36 -1.88
N ALA A 842 34.39 -34.18 -2.17
CA ALA A 842 34.58 -35.48 -2.81
C ALA A 842 35.20 -35.36 -4.21
N LEU A 843 34.79 -34.34 -4.98
CA LEU A 843 35.33 -34.07 -6.32
C LEU A 843 36.78 -33.52 -6.27
N CYS A 844 37.08 -32.65 -5.30
CA CYS A 844 38.43 -32.12 -5.09
C CYS A 844 39.41 -33.20 -4.64
N LYS A 845 39.01 -34.08 -3.70
CA LYS A 845 39.82 -35.25 -3.31
C LYS A 845 40.14 -36.15 -4.51
N TRP A 846 39.17 -36.32 -5.41
CA TRP A 846 39.38 -37.05 -6.66
C TRP A 846 40.36 -36.33 -7.61
N ALA A 847 40.21 -35.03 -7.84
CA ALA A 847 41.06 -34.25 -8.73
C ALA A 847 42.52 -34.15 -8.24
N LEU A 848 42.72 -34.11 -6.91
CA LEU A 848 44.03 -34.08 -6.26
C LEU A 848 44.68 -35.47 -6.14
N GLY A 849 44.04 -36.51 -6.67
CA GLY A 849 44.61 -37.87 -6.68
C GLY A 849 44.73 -38.50 -5.30
N TRP A 850 43.97 -38.04 -4.30
CA TRP A 850 43.87 -38.70 -3.01
C TRP A 850 43.11 -40.00 -3.21
N ALA A 851 43.86 -41.08 -3.46
CA ALA A 851 43.34 -42.43 -3.57
C ALA A 851 42.65 -42.83 -2.26
N TYR A 852 41.47 -43.45 -2.38
CA TYR A 852 40.78 -44.15 -1.29
C TYR A 852 41.61 -45.32 -0.76
#